data_AF-A0A814SRR6-F1
#
_entry.id   AF-A0A814SRR6-F1
#
_cell.length_a   1.000
_cell.length_b   1.000
_cell.length_c   1.000
_cell.angle_alpha   90.00
_cell.angle_beta   90.00
_cell.angle_gamma   90.00
#
_symmetry.space_group_name_H-M   'P 1'
#
loop_
_entity.id
_entity.type
_entity.pdbx_description
1 polymer ?
#
loop_
_entity_poly.entity_id
_entity_poly.type
_entity_poly.pdbx_seq_one_letter_code
_entity_poly.pdbx_strand_id
1 'polypeptide(L)'
;MSEKKRFSLPDGARSLTNKVFSSNTKSNANESNSDILIIERKNLLCVFKLVIKDLLNSSLKHERILEKESFPLRHFFIVFEHILLHGYNGKKSIINTSANRKDLWPIIELITRESTDTQILDISTSTKEMTNIRTSLGRVRAWLRLAIMQKHLADYFKILIEQKEELKDFYDQESLILSEESAIITGLLVGLNVLDFNFCLKETVLDQPVETSIDYSLYLRERRMLSSTTKNAHPPGAIQESIDELDDCSSLSSMSSSPAVGTIVPNDNISSGEGNEPDNSYEQRLANVLDQKHYVEEINRKLERTVTSLQERLNTLEQTNKSLIEDNVAKKTRVDQLEEQVGKLTAEKEQLTSTYQRKIETLNADIEVERETYQKSRTGFDSIYNQLQKKYEDEHESKQRIESVYQTQVSQNNEFMESTKVMEEDIKIKTTLYDRVKEDHDRLAEQLQTEKAEHEKKEHQLQRMEKENQMLRQTINELEMSIEQANKSKQALADRNEKLDSEKTSLETDLHVERECHQRLQNALNKEKEKVSTLQFDIHELNLTKQEYDAFKKETAIKQSDYERKFQEQDRTIEELALKLQASITREHEFIEKDGLRSSTWVRDEDVKDCYQCKKEFNTIRRKHHCRSCGQIFCESCVSTKLTLASSSKPVRMLTSRVTDFCQRVLKFWFSNERWMSLDHPPDKNTPISGTVIMRWFGVSKEFDQQIRDNFQEDLVYLVNNHEQVSATVHHPVYALACVIAFDQFPRNIYRGDARAFSFDDKAKALSESLIAHQGDKRLPYIERAFIYLPFEHSENLDDQNRAVEYFRSLYGEACDDPCSNEHVCNYLKEFIKAAEQHRDIIKQFGRFPHRNIVLQRQSLESEEIYLSDGGARFGQ
;
A
#
# COMPACT_ATOMS: atom_id res chain seq x y z
N MET A 1 78.15 8.10 0.21
CA MET A 1 77.48 6.89 0.71
C MET A 1 76.28 7.33 1.53
N SER A 2 75.01 7.04 1.23
CA SER A 2 74.38 6.30 0.15
C SER A 2 72.92 6.78 0.10
N GLU A 3 72.39 6.99 -1.10
CA GLU A 3 71.01 7.37 -1.39
C GLU A 3 69.98 6.30 -0.99
N LYS A 4 68.74 6.69 -0.67
CA LYS A 4 67.56 6.40 -1.56
C LYS A 4 66.23 6.92 -1.02
N LYS A 5 65.65 7.81 -1.85
CA LYS A 5 64.28 7.85 -2.41
C LYS A 5 63.05 8.07 -1.51
N ARG A 6 62.51 9.28 -1.68
CA ARG A 6 61.08 9.65 -1.71
C ARG A 6 60.25 8.67 -2.55
N PHE A 7 59.07 8.30 -2.05
CA PHE A 7 57.91 7.89 -2.84
C PHE A 7 56.72 8.76 -2.43
N SER A 8 56.21 9.51 -3.40
CA SER A 8 54.92 10.20 -3.41
C SER A 8 53.85 9.23 -3.91
N LEU A 9 52.70 9.21 -3.25
CA LEU A 9 51.47 8.50 -3.65
C LEU A 9 50.27 9.48 -3.57
N PRO A 10 49.21 9.27 -4.36
CA PRO A 10 48.47 10.33 -5.04
C PRO A 10 47.25 10.85 -4.27
N ASP A 11 46.86 12.08 -4.59
CA ASP A 11 45.57 12.70 -4.24
C ASP A 11 44.40 11.82 -4.70
N GLY A 12 43.81 11.07 -3.78
CA GLY A 12 42.74 10.13 -4.12
C GLY A 12 42.06 9.48 -2.92
N ALA A 13 41.83 10.22 -1.83
CA ALA A 13 41.13 9.67 -0.66
C ALA A 13 40.33 10.72 0.13
N ARG A 14 39.72 11.70 -0.56
CA ARG A 14 38.88 12.75 0.07
C ARG A 14 37.55 13.03 -0.64
N SER A 15 37.05 12.09 -1.46
CA SER A 15 35.77 12.27 -2.19
C SER A 15 34.93 11.00 -2.18
N LEU A 16 34.42 10.58 -1.02
CA LEU A 16 33.51 9.42 -0.96
C LEU A 16 32.31 9.57 0.00
N THR A 17 32.08 10.74 0.59
CA THR A 17 30.93 10.94 1.50
C THR A 17 29.84 11.88 0.99
N ASN A 18 30.00 12.45 -0.21
CA ASN A 18 28.95 13.26 -0.87
C ASN A 18 28.32 12.59 -2.10
N LYS A 19 28.59 11.30 -2.36
CA LYS A 19 28.15 10.64 -3.61
C LYS A 19 26.88 9.79 -3.51
N VAL A 20 26.28 9.63 -2.33
CA VAL A 20 25.10 8.76 -2.14
C VAL A 20 23.77 9.51 -2.24
N PHE A 21 23.77 10.86 -2.18
CA PHE A 21 22.57 11.69 -2.42
C PHE A 21 22.67 12.59 -3.67
N SER A 22 23.64 12.35 -4.55
CA SER A 22 23.85 13.16 -5.78
C SER A 22 24.10 12.31 -7.04
N SER A 23 24.02 10.99 -6.99
CA SER A 23 24.27 10.14 -8.16
C SER A 23 22.97 9.57 -8.74
N ASN A 24 22.02 10.44 -9.09
CA ASN A 24 21.09 10.12 -10.18
C ASN A 24 20.46 11.35 -10.85
N THR A 25 21.24 12.38 -11.16
CA THR A 25 20.80 13.44 -12.10
C THR A 25 21.98 13.94 -12.93
N LYS A 26 22.43 13.11 -13.88
CA LYS A 26 23.11 13.59 -15.08
C LYS A 26 22.53 12.93 -16.32
N SER A 27 21.23 13.13 -16.52
CA SER A 27 20.58 13.12 -17.83
C SER A 27 19.13 13.61 -17.71
N ASN A 28 18.97 14.91 -17.45
CA ASN A 28 17.91 15.76 -18.00
C ASN A 28 18.12 17.16 -17.43
N ALA A 29 18.56 18.08 -18.27
CA ALA A 29 18.57 19.49 -17.95
C ALA A 29 17.12 19.99 -17.95
N ASN A 30 16.49 20.04 -16.77
CA ASN A 30 15.40 20.94 -16.34
C ASN A 30 14.54 20.36 -15.18
N GLU A 31 15.13 19.78 -14.14
CA GLU A 31 14.43 19.64 -12.84
C GLU A 31 14.95 20.74 -11.91
N SER A 32 14.04 21.49 -11.30
CA SER A 32 14.41 22.58 -10.41
C SER A 32 14.90 21.99 -9.08
N ASN A 33 15.91 22.61 -8.44
CA ASN A 33 16.40 22.19 -7.12
C ASN A 33 15.28 22.15 -6.05
N SER A 34 14.17 22.87 -6.30
CA SER A 34 12.95 22.87 -5.50
C SER A 34 12.20 21.53 -5.55
N ASP A 35 12.11 20.88 -6.72
CA ASP A 35 11.37 19.63 -6.89
C ASP A 35 12.00 18.47 -6.08
N ILE A 36 13.34 18.44 -6.01
CA ILE A 36 14.10 17.44 -5.25
C ILE A 36 13.83 17.60 -3.74
N LEU A 37 13.89 18.82 -3.22
CA LEU A 37 13.62 19.12 -1.80
C LEU A 37 12.17 18.78 -1.41
N ILE A 38 11.20 18.97 -2.31
CA ILE A 38 9.80 18.61 -2.06
C ILE A 38 9.62 17.09 -1.90
N ILE A 39 10.32 16.30 -2.72
CA ILE A 39 10.27 14.82 -2.66
C ILE A 39 10.98 14.33 -1.39
N GLU A 40 12.18 14.84 -1.10
CA GLU A 40 12.93 14.48 0.11
C GLU A 40 12.16 14.79 1.39
N ARG A 41 11.47 15.94 1.45
CA ARG A 41 10.61 16.36 2.57
C ARG A 41 9.52 15.33 2.88
N LYS A 42 8.77 14.88 1.86
CA LYS A 42 7.70 13.89 2.03
C LYS A 42 8.22 12.54 2.52
N ASN A 43 9.38 12.13 1.99
CA ASN A 43 10.02 10.87 2.39
C ASN A 43 10.50 10.92 3.85
N LEU A 44 11.14 12.01 4.26
CA LEU A 44 11.59 12.20 5.64
C LEU A 44 10.42 12.17 6.64
N LEU A 45 9.31 12.84 6.32
CA LEU A 45 8.11 12.78 7.17
C LEU A 45 7.55 11.36 7.29
N CYS A 46 7.53 10.60 6.20
CA CYS A 46 7.05 9.21 6.19
C CYS A 46 7.92 8.32 7.08
N VAL A 47 9.25 8.38 6.90
CA VAL A 47 10.20 7.62 7.71
C VAL A 47 10.10 8.01 9.19
N PHE A 48 9.97 9.31 9.49
CA PHE A 48 9.84 9.78 10.86
C PHE A 48 8.58 9.26 11.56
N LYS A 49 7.43 9.20 10.87
CA LYS A 49 6.20 8.59 11.40
C LYS A 49 6.39 7.12 11.80
N LEU A 50 7.09 6.34 10.97
CA LEU A 50 7.38 4.94 11.25
C LEU A 50 8.28 4.79 12.47
N VAL A 51 9.34 5.61 12.56
CA VAL A 51 10.28 5.57 13.69
C VAL A 51 9.60 5.93 15.01
N ILE A 52 8.74 6.95 15.02
CA ILE A 52 7.95 7.33 16.21
C ILE A 52 7.02 6.19 16.64
N LYS A 53 6.29 5.60 15.68
CA LYS A 53 5.38 4.47 15.94
C LYS A 53 6.14 3.30 16.57
N ASP A 54 7.31 2.96 16.03
CA ASP A 54 8.12 1.85 16.54
C ASP A 54 8.74 2.15 17.89
N LEU A 55 9.15 3.39 18.14
CA LEU A 55 9.67 3.80 19.45
C LEU A 55 8.59 3.70 20.54
N LEU A 56 7.37 4.17 20.25
CA LEU A 56 6.22 4.05 21.14
C LEU A 56 5.84 2.58 21.37
N ASN A 57 5.76 1.78 20.31
CA ASN A 57 5.44 0.35 20.40
C ASN A 57 6.51 -0.45 21.15
N SER A 58 7.79 -0.14 20.93
CA SER A 58 8.91 -0.78 21.62
C SER A 58 8.89 -0.49 23.12
N SER A 59 8.45 0.70 23.52
CA SER A 59 8.28 1.08 24.93
C SER A 59 7.01 0.52 25.57
N LEU A 60 6.00 0.09 24.80
CA LEU A 60 4.89 -0.66 25.37
C LEU A 60 5.31 -2.11 25.73
N LYS A 61 6.38 -2.62 25.08
CA LYS A 61 6.91 -3.97 25.29
C LYS A 61 7.98 -4.07 26.40
N HIS A 62 8.71 -2.99 26.67
CA HIS A 62 9.74 -2.92 27.72
C HIS A 62 9.32 -1.85 28.74
N GLU A 63 9.51 -2.07 30.04
CA GLU A 63 9.17 -1.09 31.10
C GLU A 63 9.53 0.34 30.67
N ARG A 64 8.62 1.30 30.87
CA ARG A 64 8.56 2.64 30.22
C ARG A 64 9.83 3.52 30.25
N ILE A 65 10.89 3.05 30.91
CA ILE A 65 12.20 3.68 31.05
C ILE A 65 13.18 3.11 30.01
N LEU A 66 13.60 3.96 29.07
CA LEU A 66 14.59 3.63 28.04
C LEU A 66 15.99 4.09 28.49
N GLU A 67 16.76 3.17 29.07
CA GLU A 67 18.11 3.46 29.60
C GLU A 67 19.25 3.25 28.60
N LYS A 68 19.07 2.36 27.62
CA LYS A 68 20.07 2.04 26.58
C LYS A 68 19.55 2.45 25.21
N GLU A 69 20.44 2.95 24.35
CA GLU A 69 20.10 3.31 22.95
C GLU A 69 19.69 2.05 22.16
N SER A 70 18.40 1.73 22.21
CA SER A 70 17.77 0.70 21.39
C SER A 70 17.80 1.08 19.91
N PHE A 71 17.65 0.10 19.01
CA PHE A 71 17.60 0.37 17.57
C PHE A 71 16.54 1.43 17.18
N PRO A 72 15.29 1.38 17.68
CA PRO A 72 14.28 2.42 17.40
C PRO A 72 14.72 3.82 17.85
N LEU A 73 15.39 3.91 19.01
CA LEU A 73 15.84 5.18 19.57
C LEU A 73 17.04 5.76 18.82
N ARG A 74 17.96 4.91 18.35
CA ARG A 74 19.06 5.34 17.45
C ARG A 74 18.51 5.87 16.13
N HIS A 75 17.57 5.14 15.53
CA HIS A 75 16.92 5.58 14.29
C HIS A 75 16.17 6.90 14.48
N PHE A 76 15.54 7.12 15.64
CA PHE A 76 14.92 8.41 15.98
C PHE A 76 15.93 9.56 15.88
N PHE A 77 17.06 9.46 16.58
CA PHE A 77 18.06 10.53 16.55
C PHE A 77 18.66 10.74 15.15
N ILE A 78 18.87 9.68 14.38
CA ILE A 78 19.38 9.77 13.00
C ILE A 78 18.38 10.51 12.11
N VAL A 79 17.12 10.08 12.08
CA VAL A 79 16.11 10.67 11.21
C VAL A 79 15.81 12.11 11.62
N PHE A 80 15.78 12.39 12.93
CA PHE A 80 15.59 13.75 13.44
C PHE A 80 16.75 14.68 13.07
N GLU A 81 17.99 14.20 13.09
CA GLU A 81 19.14 14.95 12.57
C GLU A 81 19.01 15.26 11.08
N HIS A 82 18.49 14.32 10.27
CA HIS A 82 18.24 14.56 8.85
C HIS A 82 17.13 15.59 8.62
N ILE A 83 16.08 15.59 9.44
CA ILE A 83 15.03 16.61 9.44
C ILE A 83 15.62 18.01 9.67
N LEU A 84 16.49 18.15 10.67
CA LEU A 84 17.15 19.44 10.97
C LEU A 84 18.14 19.87 9.88
N LEU A 85 18.70 18.93 9.11
CA LEU A 85 19.64 19.25 8.03
C LEU A 85 18.96 19.48 6.67
N HIS A 86 17.69 19.11 6.52
CA HIS A 86 17.00 19.17 5.23
C HIS A 86 16.81 20.62 4.75
N GLY A 87 17.52 20.99 3.69
CA GLY A 87 17.55 22.36 3.17
C GLY A 87 18.34 23.34 4.03
N TYR A 88 19.18 22.88 4.97
CA TYR A 88 20.03 23.75 5.78
C TYR A 88 21.23 24.27 4.98
N ASN A 89 21.35 25.59 4.89
CA ASN A 89 22.40 26.29 4.15
C ASN A 89 23.42 27.00 5.08
N GLY A 90 23.19 27.00 6.38
CA GLY A 90 24.01 27.73 7.37
C GLY A 90 23.77 29.24 7.35
N LYS A 91 24.25 29.95 8.38
CA LYS A 91 24.08 31.41 8.47
C LYS A 91 24.80 32.11 7.32
N LYS A 92 24.07 32.85 6.48
CA LYS A 92 24.64 33.68 5.40
C LYS A 92 25.53 34.79 5.96
N SER A 93 26.81 34.50 6.19
CA SER A 93 27.81 35.51 6.56
C SER A 93 28.51 36.05 5.30
N ILE A 94 28.57 37.38 5.17
CA ILE A 94 29.16 38.10 4.03
C ILE A 94 30.68 37.82 3.89
N ILE A 95 31.32 37.23 4.92
CA ILE A 95 32.77 37.01 4.95
C ILE A 95 33.10 35.65 5.59
N ASN A 96 32.71 34.52 4.97
CA ASN A 96 33.45 33.26 5.10
C ASN A 96 32.99 32.21 4.06
N THR A 97 33.83 31.89 3.09
CA THR A 97 33.57 30.87 2.04
C THR A 97 33.83 29.44 2.50
N SER A 98 33.90 29.19 3.81
CA SER A 98 34.05 27.84 4.39
C SER A 98 33.16 27.58 5.61
N ALA A 99 32.00 28.26 5.70
CA ALA A 99 31.01 27.96 6.74
C ALA A 99 30.65 26.47 6.67
N ASN A 100 30.95 25.76 7.76
CA ASN A 100 30.76 24.32 7.91
C ASN A 100 29.26 24.01 7.68
N ARG A 101 28.91 23.43 6.52
CA ARG A 101 27.51 23.26 6.06
C ARG A 101 26.62 22.38 6.97
N LYS A 102 27.13 21.94 8.13
CA LYS A 102 26.44 21.08 9.09
C LYS A 102 26.49 21.62 10.53
N ASP A 103 26.86 22.89 10.72
CA ASP A 103 26.87 23.47 12.06
C ASP A 103 25.45 23.87 12.48
N LEU A 104 24.75 22.95 13.14
CA LEU A 104 23.39 23.13 13.66
C LEU A 104 23.37 23.84 15.03
N TRP A 105 24.51 24.19 15.62
CA TRP A 105 24.49 24.87 16.92
C TRP A 105 23.77 26.23 16.93
N PRO A 106 23.89 27.08 15.89
CA PRO A 106 23.19 28.37 15.85
C PRO A 106 21.66 28.27 15.91
N ILE A 107 21.07 27.20 15.38
CA ILE A 107 19.62 27.00 15.48
C ILE A 107 19.19 26.64 16.91
N ILE A 108 20.04 25.96 17.69
CA ILE A 108 19.77 25.66 19.11
C ILE A 108 19.88 26.93 19.97
N GLU A 109 20.82 27.80 19.64
CA GLU A 109 20.96 29.10 20.30
C GLU A 109 19.76 30.01 20.04
N LEU A 110 19.12 29.92 18.86
CA LEU A 110 17.86 30.60 18.57
C LEU A 110 16.75 30.16 19.55
N ILE A 111 16.58 28.86 19.75
CA ILE A 111 15.58 28.33 20.70
C ILE A 111 15.85 28.83 22.13
N THR A 112 17.12 28.81 22.53
CA THR A 112 17.53 29.25 23.89
C THR A 112 17.30 30.75 24.09
N ARG A 113 17.41 31.56 23.04
CA ARG A 113 17.22 33.01 23.11
C ARG A 113 15.75 33.41 23.19
N GLU A 114 14.89 32.72 22.44
CA GLU A 114 13.46 33.04 22.35
C GLU A 114 12.61 32.42 23.47
N SER A 115 13.14 31.41 24.17
CA SER A 115 12.43 30.77 25.27
C SER A 115 12.59 31.54 26.58
N THR A 116 11.51 31.60 27.37
CA THR A 116 11.52 32.11 28.75
C THR A 116 11.72 31.01 29.81
N ASP A 117 11.78 29.74 29.36
CA ASP A 117 11.96 28.58 30.22
C ASP A 117 13.41 28.48 30.72
N THR A 118 13.61 28.47 32.03
CA THR A 118 14.94 28.31 32.62
C THR A 118 15.55 26.93 32.34
N GLN A 119 14.72 25.90 32.12
CA GLN A 119 15.20 24.53 31.89
C GLN A 119 15.95 24.38 30.57
N ILE A 120 15.55 25.11 29.54
CA ILE A 120 16.24 25.07 28.23
C ILE A 120 17.63 25.71 28.32
N LEU A 121 17.77 26.74 29.15
CA LEU A 121 19.05 27.40 29.39
C LEU A 121 19.99 26.47 30.16
N ASP A 122 19.47 25.69 31.10
CA ASP A 122 20.24 24.70 31.86
C ASP A 122 20.81 23.60 30.95
N ILE A 123 20.03 23.05 30.01
CA ILE A 123 20.54 22.03 29.07
C ILE A 123 21.53 22.61 28.06
N SER A 124 21.29 23.83 27.58
CA SER A 124 22.20 24.53 26.66
C SER A 124 23.52 24.88 27.33
N THR A 125 23.50 25.24 28.61
CA THR A 125 24.71 25.48 29.42
C THR A 125 25.43 24.17 29.72
N SER A 126 24.69 23.16 30.17
CA SER A 126 25.23 21.82 30.48
C SER A 126 25.95 21.19 29.28
N THR A 127 25.41 21.32 28.08
CA THR A 127 26.01 20.79 26.84
C THR A 127 27.23 21.59 26.38
N LYS A 128 27.30 22.89 26.68
CA LYS A 128 28.50 23.72 26.44
C LYS A 128 29.64 23.38 27.40
N GLU A 129 29.33 23.00 28.63
CA GLU A 129 30.31 22.66 29.67
C GLU A 129 30.86 21.22 29.58
N MET A 130 30.22 20.35 28.76
CA MET A 130 30.68 18.98 28.51
C MET A 130 32.04 18.94 27.80
N THR A 131 33.10 18.72 28.57
CA THR A 131 34.49 18.64 28.06
C THR A 131 34.78 17.38 27.23
N ASN A 132 33.92 16.36 27.33
CA ASN A 132 34.01 15.11 26.56
C ASN A 132 33.50 15.23 25.11
N ILE A 133 32.80 16.32 24.75
CA ILE A 133 32.22 16.52 23.42
C ILE A 133 32.91 17.71 22.74
N ARG A 134 33.58 17.43 21.61
CA ARG A 134 34.47 18.38 20.93
C ARG A 134 33.85 19.00 19.68
N THR A 135 32.84 18.39 19.07
CA THR A 135 32.23 18.87 17.83
C THR A 135 30.89 19.58 18.09
N SER A 136 30.55 20.57 17.25
CA SER A 136 29.26 21.26 17.38
C SER A 136 28.08 20.33 17.11
N LEU A 137 28.21 19.40 16.15
CA LEU A 137 27.23 18.35 15.91
C LEU A 137 27.08 17.39 17.11
N GLY A 138 28.19 17.02 17.76
CA GLY A 138 28.17 16.25 19.00
C GLY A 138 27.42 16.96 20.13
N ARG A 139 27.57 18.30 20.22
CA ARG A 139 26.81 19.11 21.19
C ARG A 139 25.32 19.13 20.88
N VAL A 140 24.93 19.25 19.61
CA VAL A 140 23.51 19.14 19.21
C VAL A 140 22.94 17.77 19.55
N ARG A 141 23.69 16.70 19.32
CA ARG A 141 23.28 15.32 19.69
C ARG A 141 23.11 15.13 21.19
N ALA A 142 23.97 15.74 22.01
CA ALA A 142 23.82 15.73 23.45
C ALA A 142 22.61 16.55 23.89
N TRP A 143 22.42 17.72 23.29
CA TRP A 143 21.28 18.59 23.56
C TRP A 143 19.95 17.90 23.26
N LEU A 144 19.84 17.22 22.10
CA LEU A 144 18.64 16.44 21.74
C LEU A 144 18.33 15.32 22.75
N ARG A 145 19.37 14.66 23.27
CA ARG A 145 19.22 13.62 24.30
C ARG A 145 18.76 14.20 25.64
N LEU A 146 19.26 15.36 26.05
CA LEU A 146 18.78 16.04 27.26
C LEU A 146 17.35 16.55 27.10
N ALA A 147 17.03 17.16 25.95
CA ALA A 147 15.70 17.68 25.67
C ALA A 147 14.61 16.59 25.69
N ILE A 148 14.92 15.40 25.18
CA ILE A 148 13.97 14.27 25.24
C ILE A 148 13.90 13.63 26.63
N MET A 149 15.01 13.58 27.38
CA MET A 149 15.00 13.18 28.81
C MET A 149 14.12 14.10 29.66
N GLN A 150 14.11 15.39 29.34
CA GLN A 150 13.24 16.38 29.99
C GLN A 150 11.80 16.38 29.46
N LYS A 151 11.47 15.57 28.43
CA LYS A 151 10.13 15.52 27.80
C LYS A 151 9.66 16.85 27.21
N HIS A 152 10.59 17.72 26.85
CA HIS A 152 10.32 19.04 26.29
C HIS A 152 10.79 19.21 24.83
N LEU A 153 11.30 18.14 24.20
CA LEU A 153 11.77 18.20 22.81
C LEU A 153 10.69 18.72 21.83
N ALA A 154 9.42 18.35 22.03
CA ALA A 154 8.32 18.84 21.22
C ALA A 154 8.10 20.36 21.38
N ASP A 155 8.14 20.85 22.62
CA ASP A 155 7.97 22.28 22.93
C ASP A 155 9.12 23.10 22.35
N TYR A 156 10.35 22.60 22.48
CA TYR A 156 11.53 23.28 21.94
C TYR A 156 11.54 23.30 20.42
N PHE A 157 11.12 22.21 19.77
CA PHE A 157 10.96 22.18 18.32
C PHE A 157 9.85 23.11 17.84
N LYS A 158 8.76 23.24 18.61
CA LYS A 158 7.70 24.21 18.35
C LYS A 158 8.21 25.65 18.38
N ILE A 159 8.96 26.03 19.43
CA ILE A 159 9.57 27.37 19.54
C ILE A 159 10.47 27.64 18.32
N LEU A 160 11.25 26.65 17.88
CA LEU A 160 12.10 26.79 16.69
C LEU A 160 11.28 27.14 15.45
N ILE A 161 10.26 26.34 15.11
CA ILE A 161 9.50 26.49 13.85
C ILE A 161 8.59 27.72 13.83
N GLU A 162 8.28 28.30 15.00
CA GLU A 162 7.56 29.57 15.12
C GLU A 162 8.42 30.77 14.68
N GLN A 163 9.76 30.66 14.73
CA GLN A 163 10.70 31.72 14.31
C GLN A 163 10.99 31.69 12.79
N LYS A 164 9.94 31.63 11.97
CA LYS A 164 10.07 31.46 10.51
C LYS A 164 10.93 32.52 9.84
N GLU A 165 10.83 33.79 10.25
CA GLU A 165 11.59 34.88 9.62
C GLU A 165 13.09 34.77 9.85
N GLU A 166 13.52 34.38 11.06
CA GLU A 166 14.95 34.18 11.35
C GLU A 166 15.48 32.89 10.72
N LEU A 167 14.66 31.85 10.62
CA LEU A 167 15.04 30.57 10.01
C LEU A 167 15.28 30.66 8.50
N LYS A 168 14.68 31.62 7.79
CA LYS A 168 14.96 31.88 6.35
C LYS A 168 16.42 32.23 6.07
N ASP A 169 17.15 32.73 7.07
CA ASP A 169 18.59 33.02 6.94
C ASP A 169 19.45 31.75 6.99
N PHE A 170 18.90 30.65 7.49
CA PHE A 170 19.58 29.38 7.70
C PHE A 170 19.11 28.27 6.75
N TYR A 171 17.87 28.35 6.25
CA TYR A 171 17.23 27.30 5.47
C TYR A 171 16.76 27.77 4.08
N ASP A 172 16.67 26.84 3.15
CA ASP A 172 15.98 27.00 1.87
C ASP A 172 14.46 27.15 2.07
N GLN A 173 13.79 27.87 1.16
CA GLN A 173 12.34 28.09 1.22
C GLN A 173 11.55 26.77 1.15
N GLU A 174 12.06 25.77 0.45
CA GLU A 174 11.44 24.44 0.33
C GLU A 174 11.87 23.45 1.43
N SER A 175 12.61 23.93 2.43
CA SER A 175 13.05 23.11 3.57
C SER A 175 11.88 22.57 4.39
N LEU A 176 12.10 21.42 5.01
CA LEU A 176 11.10 20.76 5.85
C LEU A 176 10.77 21.61 7.08
N ILE A 177 11.76 22.30 7.67
CA ILE A 177 11.57 23.15 8.85
C ILE A 177 10.64 24.34 8.58
N LEU A 178 10.65 24.92 7.37
CA LEU A 178 9.79 26.05 7.00
C LEU A 178 8.41 25.64 6.46
N SER A 179 8.24 24.35 6.17
CA SER A 179 7.02 23.77 5.58
C SER A 179 5.92 23.46 6.60
N GLU A 180 4.73 23.06 6.13
CA GLU A 180 3.62 22.64 6.99
C GLU A 180 3.88 21.29 7.67
N GLU A 181 4.71 20.44 7.06
CA GLU A 181 5.13 19.14 7.60
C GLU A 181 5.86 19.27 8.94
N SER A 182 6.48 20.41 9.23
CA SER A 182 7.12 20.72 10.51
C SER A 182 6.12 20.67 11.69
N ALA A 183 4.89 21.16 11.49
CA ALA A 183 3.85 21.13 12.52
C ALA A 183 3.39 19.70 12.81
N ILE A 184 3.37 18.83 11.79
CA ILE A 184 3.07 17.40 11.94
C ILE A 184 4.16 16.73 12.79
N ILE A 185 5.43 17.04 12.52
CA ILE A 185 6.57 16.52 13.29
C ILE A 185 6.47 16.96 14.75
N THR A 186 6.13 18.22 15.02
CA THR A 186 5.87 18.69 16.39
C THR A 186 4.78 17.85 17.07
N GLY A 187 3.65 17.61 16.40
CA GLY A 187 2.57 16.78 16.95
C GLY A 187 2.99 15.32 17.23
N LEU A 188 3.85 14.74 16.38
CA LEU A 188 4.40 13.41 16.60
C LEU A 188 5.36 13.36 17.80
N LEU A 189 6.18 14.39 17.98
CA LEU A 189 7.10 14.51 19.12
C LEU A 189 6.36 14.58 20.46
N VAL A 190 5.19 15.24 20.52
CA VAL A 190 4.36 15.27 21.75
C VAL A 190 4.02 13.86 22.23
N GLY A 191 3.82 12.92 21.30
CA GLY A 191 3.57 11.52 21.62
C GLY A 191 4.72 10.87 22.42
N LEU A 192 5.96 11.34 22.27
CA LEU A 192 7.11 10.81 22.99
C LEU A 192 7.17 11.24 24.46
N ASN A 193 6.39 12.25 24.88
CA ASN A 193 6.37 12.72 26.27
C ASN A 193 5.85 11.65 27.26
N VAL A 194 5.12 10.65 26.74
CA VAL A 194 4.67 9.49 27.54
C VAL A 194 5.82 8.56 27.94
N LEU A 195 6.97 8.66 27.28
CA LEU A 195 8.14 7.82 27.50
C LEU A 195 9.09 8.44 28.52
N ASP A 196 9.75 7.62 29.33
CA ASP A 196 10.81 8.05 30.23
C ASP A 196 12.17 7.69 29.62
N PHE A 197 13.02 8.68 29.38
CA PHE A 197 14.36 8.47 28.85
C PHE A 197 15.41 8.73 29.93
N ASN A 198 16.39 7.86 30.06
CA ASN A 198 17.46 8.01 31.05
C ASN A 198 18.84 7.66 30.45
N PHE A 199 19.51 8.64 29.83
CA PHE A 199 20.78 8.42 29.14
C PHE A 199 22.00 8.74 30.01
N CYS A 200 23.02 7.87 29.96
CA CYS A 200 24.36 8.18 30.47
C CYS A 200 25.25 8.77 29.37
N LEU A 201 25.33 10.11 29.31
CA LEU A 201 26.10 10.86 28.30
C LEU A 201 27.63 10.79 28.48
N LYS A 202 28.12 10.23 29.59
CA LYS A 202 29.57 10.09 29.86
C LYS A 202 30.23 8.97 29.06
N GLU A 203 29.46 7.95 28.67
CA GLU A 203 29.96 6.73 28.01
C GLU A 203 29.63 6.67 26.51
N THR A 204 28.81 7.60 25.99
CA THR A 204 28.37 7.62 24.59
C THR A 204 29.30 8.48 23.72
N VAL A 205 29.81 7.90 22.62
CA VAL A 205 30.68 8.63 21.67
C VAL A 205 29.82 9.44 20.69
N LEU A 206 29.54 10.71 21.01
CA LEU A 206 28.63 11.57 20.23
C LEU A 206 29.30 12.34 19.08
N ASP A 207 30.63 12.48 19.12
CA ASP A 207 31.44 13.18 18.10
C ASP A 207 31.71 12.37 16.84
N GLN A 208 31.54 11.05 16.89
CA GLN A 208 31.74 10.19 15.72
C GLN A 208 30.57 10.34 14.74
N PRO A 209 30.82 10.27 13.41
CA PRO A 209 29.72 10.14 12.46
C PRO A 209 28.96 8.86 12.80
N VAL A 210 27.67 8.98 13.15
CA VAL A 210 26.79 7.83 13.36
C VAL A 210 26.73 7.06 12.04
N GLU A 211 26.82 5.74 12.09
CA GLU A 211 26.64 4.85 10.94
C GLU A 211 25.34 5.25 10.21
N THR A 212 25.45 5.85 9.03
CA THR A 212 24.35 6.52 8.33
C THR A 212 23.34 5.54 7.70
N SER A 213 23.52 4.24 7.89
CA SER A 213 22.58 3.24 7.41
C SER A 213 21.42 3.11 8.39
N ILE A 214 20.29 3.74 8.06
CA ILE A 214 19.01 3.35 8.64
C ILE A 214 18.74 1.92 8.17
N ASP A 215 18.68 0.97 9.11
CA ASP A 215 18.36 -0.41 8.76
C ASP A 215 16.86 -0.51 8.47
N TYR A 216 16.50 -0.32 7.20
CA TYR A 216 15.13 -0.44 6.74
C TYR A 216 14.56 -1.85 6.92
N SER A 217 15.38 -2.88 7.15
CA SER A 217 14.90 -4.25 7.38
C SER A 217 14.10 -4.38 8.69
N LEU A 218 14.36 -3.52 9.69
CA LEU A 218 13.60 -3.44 10.94
C LEU A 218 12.18 -2.89 10.73
N TYR A 219 11.99 -2.00 9.75
CA TYR A 219 10.69 -1.44 9.37
C TYR A 219 9.95 -2.29 8.34
N LEU A 220 10.63 -3.32 7.79
CA LEU A 220 10.10 -4.23 6.77
C LEU A 220 9.60 -5.57 7.35
N ARG A 221 9.62 -5.79 8.69
CA ARG A 221 9.14 -7.04 9.31
C ARG A 221 8.58 -6.88 10.72
N GLU A 222 7.31 -7.26 10.92
CA GLU A 222 6.95 -8.39 11.81
C GLU A 222 5.49 -8.90 11.64
N ARG A 223 5.33 -10.17 11.25
CA ARG A 223 4.22 -11.04 11.70
C ARG A 223 4.71 -12.49 11.81
N ARG A 224 5.54 -12.77 12.82
CA ARG A 224 5.86 -14.12 13.29
C ARG A 224 6.16 -14.10 14.78
N MET A 225 5.12 -14.22 15.62
CA MET A 225 5.22 -14.79 16.97
C MET A 225 3.84 -15.29 17.41
N LEU A 226 3.47 -16.50 16.98
CA LEU A 226 2.47 -17.38 17.60
C LEU A 226 2.69 -18.81 17.04
N SER A 227 3.85 -19.41 17.34
CA SER A 227 4.02 -20.87 17.24
C SER A 227 5.30 -21.31 17.96
N SER A 228 5.27 -21.28 19.30
CA SER A 228 6.29 -21.94 20.12
C SER A 228 5.64 -22.93 21.07
N THR A 229 5.00 -23.97 20.54
CA THR A 229 4.87 -25.24 21.27
C THR A 229 4.70 -26.40 20.30
N THR A 230 5.77 -27.17 20.12
CA THR A 230 5.86 -28.65 20.08
C THR A 230 7.11 -29.08 19.31
N LYS A 231 8.10 -29.56 20.08
CA LYS A 231 9.14 -30.47 19.61
C LYS A 231 8.64 -31.91 19.86
N ASN A 232 9.15 -32.84 19.04
CA ASN A 232 8.94 -34.32 18.96
C ASN A 232 8.04 -34.68 17.76
N ALA A 233 8.40 -35.54 16.79
CA ALA A 233 9.45 -36.54 16.67
C ALA A 233 9.78 -36.85 15.18
N HIS A 234 10.86 -37.62 14.98
CA HIS A 234 11.49 -38.06 13.71
C HIS A 234 10.59 -38.85 12.71
N PRO A 235 10.98 -38.92 11.40
CA PRO A 235 10.55 -39.92 10.40
C PRO A 235 11.49 -41.17 10.48
N PRO A 236 11.50 -42.21 9.60
CA PRO A 236 10.80 -42.46 8.32
C PRO A 236 10.31 -43.93 8.12
N GLY A 237 9.76 -44.28 6.95
CA GLY A 237 9.62 -45.70 6.56
C GLY A 237 8.88 -45.95 5.24
N ALA A 238 9.62 -46.36 4.21
CA ALA A 238 9.14 -46.88 2.93
C ALA A 238 8.62 -48.32 3.06
N ILE A 239 7.57 -48.71 2.31
CA ILE A 239 7.31 -50.09 1.88
C ILE A 239 6.66 -50.09 0.47
N GLN A 240 7.13 -51.06 -0.30
CA GLN A 240 6.90 -51.50 -1.69
C GLN A 240 5.63 -52.38 -1.84
N GLU A 241 5.31 -52.77 -3.09
CA GLU A 241 4.45 -53.90 -3.56
C GLU A 241 2.98 -53.53 -3.81
N SER A 242 2.42 -53.51 -5.03
CA SER A 242 2.33 -54.44 -6.18
C SER A 242 1.15 -55.42 -6.13
N ILE A 243 0.20 -55.19 -7.06
CA ILE A 243 -0.42 -56.14 -7.99
C ILE A 243 -1.40 -57.21 -7.45
N ASP A 244 -2.68 -57.08 -7.82
CA ASP A 244 -3.54 -58.00 -8.62
C ASP A 244 -5.00 -58.03 -8.13
N GLU A 245 -5.96 -57.81 -9.04
CA GLU A 245 -7.05 -58.77 -9.32
C GLU A 245 -7.91 -58.33 -10.53
N LEU A 246 -8.34 -59.35 -11.27
CA LEU A 246 -8.92 -59.39 -12.60
C LEU A 246 -10.46 -59.53 -12.59
N ASP A 247 -11.02 -59.42 -13.80
CA ASP A 247 -12.33 -59.91 -14.28
C ASP A 247 -13.55 -59.01 -14.10
N ASP A 248 -14.11 -58.53 -15.22
CA ASP A 248 -15.24 -59.24 -15.82
C ASP A 248 -15.40 -58.89 -17.32
N CYS A 249 -15.78 -59.89 -18.13
CA CYS A 249 -15.99 -59.77 -19.56
C CYS A 249 -17.39 -60.25 -19.92
N SER A 250 -17.94 -59.60 -20.96
CA SER A 250 -18.91 -60.09 -21.93
C SER A 250 -20.36 -59.63 -21.81
N SER A 251 -20.85 -59.05 -22.92
CA SER A 251 -22.19 -59.29 -23.46
C SER A 251 -22.16 -59.04 -24.97
N LEU A 252 -22.68 -60.03 -25.70
CA LEU A 252 -22.58 -60.30 -27.13
C LEU A 252 -23.88 -59.96 -27.88
N SER A 253 -23.75 -59.53 -29.15
CA SER A 253 -24.57 -59.89 -30.33
C SER A 253 -26.06 -59.42 -30.37
N SER A 254 -26.75 -59.16 -31.48
CA SER A 254 -26.75 -59.55 -32.91
C SER A 254 -27.71 -58.57 -33.67
N MET A 255 -27.77 -58.41 -35.01
CA MET A 255 -28.20 -59.35 -36.07
C MET A 255 -28.03 -58.77 -37.50
N SER A 256 -27.79 -59.70 -38.46
CA SER A 256 -28.33 -59.85 -39.86
C SER A 256 -28.20 -58.70 -40.89
N SER A 257 -28.01 -58.89 -42.22
CA SER A 257 -28.08 -60.05 -43.14
C SER A 257 -27.57 -59.64 -44.53
N SER A 258 -27.05 -60.62 -45.29
CA SER A 258 -26.64 -60.56 -46.72
C SER A 258 -27.85 -60.54 -47.69
N PRO A 259 -27.72 -60.34 -49.04
CA PRO A 259 -27.18 -61.37 -49.96
C PRO A 259 -26.39 -60.83 -51.19
N ALA A 260 -25.32 -61.51 -51.65
CA ALA A 260 -25.23 -62.41 -52.84
C ALA A 260 -25.02 -61.68 -54.20
N VAL A 261 -24.32 -62.16 -55.24
CA VAL A 261 -23.51 -63.35 -55.60
C VAL A 261 -22.88 -63.00 -56.98
N GLY A 262 -21.72 -63.56 -57.34
CA GLY A 262 -21.23 -63.50 -58.73
C GLY A 262 -19.81 -64.08 -58.95
N THR A 263 -19.73 -65.41 -59.04
CA THR A 263 -18.54 -66.23 -59.29
C THR A 263 -17.94 -66.02 -60.69
N ILE A 264 -16.60 -66.03 -60.79
CA ILE A 264 -15.82 -66.10 -62.04
C ILE A 264 -15.52 -67.57 -62.37
N VAL A 265 -15.80 -67.99 -63.61
CA VAL A 265 -15.25 -69.21 -64.26
C VAL A 265 -14.94 -68.85 -65.73
N PRO A 266 -13.83 -69.33 -66.32
CA PRO A 266 -13.22 -68.79 -67.53
C PRO A 266 -13.73 -69.48 -68.81
N ASN A 267 -13.53 -68.86 -69.98
CA ASN A 267 -13.58 -69.61 -71.23
C ASN A 267 -12.69 -69.02 -72.32
N ASP A 268 -11.89 -69.91 -72.92
CA ASP A 268 -11.16 -69.74 -74.15
C ASP A 268 -12.11 -69.62 -75.35
N ASN A 269 -11.74 -68.83 -76.37
CA ASN A 269 -11.99 -69.21 -77.75
C ASN A 269 -11.15 -68.43 -78.76
N ILE A 270 -10.55 -69.21 -79.66
CA ILE A 270 -9.73 -68.85 -80.81
C ILE A 270 -10.63 -68.34 -81.95
N SER A 271 -10.19 -67.31 -82.68
CA SER A 271 -10.48 -67.19 -84.11
C SER A 271 -9.38 -66.42 -84.85
N SER A 272 -8.88 -67.08 -85.89
CA SER A 272 -7.90 -66.71 -86.89
C SER A 272 -8.27 -65.50 -87.75
N GLY A 273 -7.24 -64.78 -88.23
CA GLY A 273 -7.32 -63.83 -89.35
C GLY A 273 -5.94 -63.23 -89.65
N GLU A 274 -5.26 -63.78 -90.66
CA GLU A 274 -3.95 -63.35 -91.15
C GLU A 274 -3.98 -61.94 -91.75
N GLY A 275 -2.90 -61.17 -91.55
CA GLY A 275 -2.66 -59.89 -92.22
C GLY A 275 -1.33 -59.28 -91.77
N ASN A 276 -0.32 -59.40 -92.63
CA ASN A 276 1.07 -58.96 -92.42
C ASN A 276 1.18 -57.44 -92.20
N GLU A 277 1.80 -57.01 -91.09
CA GLU A 277 2.71 -55.85 -90.96
C GLU A 277 3.41 -55.90 -89.57
N PRO A 278 4.67 -55.44 -89.42
CA PRO A 278 5.43 -55.63 -88.18
C PRO A 278 5.04 -54.56 -87.15
N ASP A 279 4.10 -54.88 -86.25
CA ASP A 279 3.54 -53.87 -85.33
C ASP A 279 4.14 -53.96 -83.91
N ASN A 280 4.81 -52.87 -83.53
CA ASN A 280 5.48 -52.56 -82.26
C ASN A 280 4.47 -52.32 -81.10
N SER A 281 3.32 -53.00 -81.14
CA SER A 281 2.08 -52.61 -80.44
C SER A 281 1.80 -53.48 -79.20
N TYR A 282 2.26 -54.73 -79.16
CA TYR A 282 2.02 -55.63 -78.02
C TYR A 282 2.91 -55.31 -76.81
N GLU A 283 4.20 -55.02 -77.04
CA GLU A 283 5.14 -54.63 -75.97
C GLU A 283 4.75 -53.29 -75.34
N GLN A 284 4.29 -52.33 -76.15
CA GLN A 284 3.84 -51.03 -75.66
C GLN A 284 2.50 -51.10 -74.89
N ARG A 285 1.58 -51.99 -75.30
CA ARG A 285 0.36 -52.27 -74.52
C ARG A 285 0.67 -52.97 -73.19
N LEU A 286 1.60 -53.92 -73.18
CA LEU A 286 2.02 -54.60 -71.96
C LEU A 286 2.72 -53.65 -70.98
N ALA A 287 3.60 -52.77 -71.48
CA ALA A 287 4.24 -51.73 -70.67
C ALA A 287 3.20 -50.77 -70.06
N ASN A 288 2.21 -50.31 -70.83
CA ASN A 288 1.14 -49.45 -70.33
C ASN A 288 0.28 -50.14 -69.25
N VAL A 289 0.00 -51.44 -69.39
CA VAL A 289 -0.75 -52.21 -68.38
C VAL A 289 0.07 -52.40 -67.10
N LEU A 290 1.39 -52.60 -67.21
CA LEU A 290 2.29 -52.69 -66.05
C LEU A 290 2.43 -51.34 -65.34
N ASP A 291 2.50 -50.22 -66.06
CA ASP A 291 2.52 -48.88 -65.48
C ASP A 291 1.19 -48.54 -64.79
N GLN A 292 0.06 -48.93 -65.38
CA GLN A 292 -1.27 -48.80 -64.75
C GLN A 292 -1.37 -49.65 -63.48
N LYS A 293 -0.84 -50.88 -63.49
CA LYS A 293 -0.78 -51.73 -62.29
C LYS A 293 0.07 -51.09 -61.20
N HIS A 294 1.26 -50.58 -61.53
CA HIS A 294 2.11 -49.88 -60.58
C HIS A 294 1.45 -48.63 -60.00
N TYR A 295 0.74 -47.86 -60.82
CA TYR A 295 -0.01 -46.70 -60.37
C TYR A 295 -1.11 -47.06 -59.36
N VAL A 296 -1.88 -48.12 -59.63
CA VAL A 296 -2.94 -48.60 -58.72
C VAL A 296 -2.33 -49.17 -57.43
N GLU A 297 -1.23 -49.91 -57.50
CA GLU A 297 -0.52 -50.41 -56.32
C GLU A 297 0.02 -49.27 -55.44
N GLU A 298 0.51 -48.19 -56.04
CA GLU A 298 1.00 -47.03 -55.31
C GLU A 298 -0.15 -46.22 -54.67
N ILE A 299 -1.31 -46.12 -55.34
CA ILE A 299 -2.54 -45.56 -54.75
C ILE A 299 -3.00 -46.40 -53.57
N ASN A 300 -3.04 -47.74 -53.72
CA ASN A 300 -3.46 -48.63 -52.63
C ASN A 300 -2.52 -48.52 -51.43
N ARG A 301 -1.20 -48.46 -51.64
CA ARG A 301 -0.23 -48.20 -50.56
C ARG A 301 -0.46 -46.85 -49.89
N LYS A 302 -0.79 -45.81 -50.65
CA LYS A 302 -1.09 -44.48 -50.09
C LYS A 302 -2.38 -44.52 -49.25
N LEU A 303 -3.41 -45.21 -49.74
CA LEU A 303 -4.67 -45.39 -49.05
C LEU A 303 -4.48 -46.19 -47.76
N GLU A 304 -3.74 -47.29 -47.79
CA GLU A 304 -3.39 -48.09 -46.61
C GLU A 304 -2.66 -47.25 -45.55
N ARG A 305 -1.72 -46.40 -45.96
CA ARG A 305 -1.05 -45.45 -45.04
C ARG A 305 -2.01 -44.44 -44.45
N THR A 306 -2.93 -43.89 -45.25
CA THR A 306 -3.95 -42.94 -44.76
C THR A 306 -4.91 -43.61 -43.79
N VAL A 307 -5.39 -44.81 -44.10
CA VAL A 307 -6.28 -45.59 -43.22
C VAL A 307 -5.57 -45.91 -41.89
N THR A 308 -4.31 -46.34 -41.94
CA THR A 308 -3.51 -46.61 -40.73
C THR A 308 -3.34 -45.34 -39.88
N SER A 309 -3.01 -44.21 -40.51
CA SER A 309 -2.88 -42.93 -39.82
C SER A 309 -4.20 -42.45 -39.21
N LEU A 310 -5.32 -42.64 -39.89
CA LEU A 310 -6.65 -42.31 -39.35
C LEU A 310 -7.01 -43.23 -38.17
N GLN A 311 -6.66 -44.52 -38.25
CA GLN A 311 -6.90 -45.46 -37.15
C GLN A 311 -6.10 -45.11 -35.90
N GLU A 312 -4.82 -44.71 -36.04
CA GLU A 312 -4.00 -44.23 -34.92
C GLU A 312 -4.59 -42.96 -34.29
N ARG A 313 -5.06 -42.02 -35.10
CA ARG A 313 -5.72 -40.80 -34.62
C ARG A 313 -7.03 -41.10 -33.89
N LEU A 314 -7.83 -42.05 -34.40
CA LEU A 314 -9.05 -42.49 -33.74
C LEU A 314 -8.76 -43.08 -32.35
N ASN A 315 -7.80 -44.00 -32.26
CA ASN A 315 -7.40 -44.60 -30.98
C ASN A 315 -6.89 -43.55 -29.99
N THR A 316 -6.12 -42.57 -30.47
CA THR A 316 -5.63 -41.47 -29.62
C THR A 316 -6.78 -40.59 -29.11
N LEU A 317 -7.76 -40.28 -29.96
CA LEU A 317 -8.95 -39.52 -29.58
C LEU A 317 -9.83 -40.28 -28.59
N GLU A 318 -10.00 -41.59 -28.76
CA GLU A 318 -10.74 -42.44 -27.83
C GLU A 318 -10.07 -42.48 -26.45
N GLN A 319 -8.75 -42.63 -26.41
CA GLN A 319 -7.99 -42.61 -25.16
C GLN A 319 -8.07 -41.24 -24.47
N THR A 320 -8.00 -40.16 -25.24
CA THR A 320 -8.14 -38.79 -24.72
C THR A 320 -9.55 -38.56 -24.17
N ASN A 321 -10.59 -38.99 -24.88
CA ASN A 321 -11.97 -38.88 -24.41
C ASN A 321 -12.20 -39.66 -23.11
N LYS A 322 -11.64 -40.86 -22.98
CA LYS A 322 -11.71 -41.62 -21.73
C LYS A 322 -11.07 -40.86 -20.56
N SER A 323 -9.88 -40.32 -20.76
CA SER A 323 -9.19 -39.52 -19.74
C SER A 323 -9.99 -38.26 -19.35
N LEU A 324 -10.60 -37.58 -20.32
CA LEU A 324 -11.45 -36.41 -20.06
C LEU A 324 -12.73 -36.77 -19.28
N ILE A 325 -13.30 -37.95 -19.49
CA ILE A 325 -14.47 -38.41 -18.73
C ILE A 325 -14.07 -38.66 -17.27
N GLU A 326 -12.95 -39.34 -17.03
CA GLU A 326 -12.43 -39.60 -15.68
C GLU A 326 -12.13 -38.29 -14.93
N ASP A 327 -11.49 -37.33 -15.59
CA ASP A 327 -11.20 -36.00 -15.02
C ASP A 327 -12.50 -35.22 -14.72
N ASN A 328 -13.50 -35.29 -15.60
CA ASN A 328 -14.81 -34.66 -15.35
C ASN A 328 -15.54 -35.28 -14.15
N VAL A 329 -15.47 -36.60 -13.97
CA VAL A 329 -16.07 -37.26 -12.81
C VAL A 329 -15.35 -36.83 -11.52
N ALA A 330 -14.02 -36.80 -11.51
CA ALA A 330 -13.24 -36.35 -10.36
C ALA A 330 -13.54 -34.89 -9.99
N LYS A 331 -13.64 -34.01 -10.99
CA LYS A 331 -14.03 -32.60 -10.80
C LYS A 331 -15.45 -32.47 -10.25
N LYS A 332 -16.40 -33.26 -10.74
CA LYS A 332 -17.78 -33.26 -10.24
C LYS A 332 -17.84 -33.66 -8.76
N THR A 333 -17.16 -34.74 -8.37
CA THR A 333 -17.08 -35.13 -6.95
C THR A 333 -16.46 -34.04 -6.08
N ARG A 334 -15.48 -33.29 -6.62
CA ARG A 334 -14.88 -32.17 -5.89
C ARG A 334 -15.85 -31.01 -5.71
N VAL A 335 -16.68 -30.71 -6.71
CA VAL A 335 -17.74 -29.69 -6.62
C VAL A 335 -18.74 -30.08 -5.54
N ASP A 336 -19.22 -31.32 -5.54
CA ASP A 336 -20.20 -31.80 -4.55
C ASP A 336 -19.66 -31.66 -3.10
N GLN A 337 -18.38 -31.96 -2.88
CA GLN A 337 -17.72 -31.76 -1.58
C GLN A 337 -17.62 -30.29 -1.16
N LEU A 338 -17.36 -29.40 -2.11
CA LEU A 338 -17.27 -27.97 -1.85
C LEU A 338 -18.66 -27.39 -1.52
N GLU A 339 -19.71 -27.84 -2.21
CA GLU A 339 -21.10 -27.44 -1.91
C GLU A 339 -21.50 -27.85 -0.48
N GLU A 340 -21.11 -29.05 -0.03
CA GLU A 340 -21.36 -29.49 1.35
C GLU A 340 -20.63 -28.61 2.39
N GLN A 341 -19.36 -28.24 2.11
CA GLN A 341 -18.58 -27.37 2.99
C GLN A 341 -19.16 -25.96 3.06
N VAL A 342 -19.60 -25.40 1.93
CA VAL A 342 -20.30 -24.11 1.89
C VAL A 342 -21.56 -24.17 2.75
N GLY A 343 -22.36 -25.23 2.63
CA GLY A 343 -23.55 -25.42 3.47
C GLY A 343 -23.25 -25.41 4.97
N LYS A 344 -22.18 -26.11 5.40
CA LYS A 344 -21.76 -26.14 6.82
C LYS A 344 -21.32 -24.76 7.31
N LEU A 345 -20.49 -24.06 6.53
CA LEU A 345 -20.00 -22.73 6.89
C LEU A 345 -21.13 -21.69 6.93
N THR A 346 -22.12 -21.80 6.05
CA THR A 346 -23.30 -20.92 6.08
C THR A 346 -24.11 -21.13 7.36
N ALA A 347 -24.34 -22.37 7.77
CA ALA A 347 -25.04 -22.65 9.03
C ALA A 347 -24.29 -22.14 10.27
N GLU A 348 -22.96 -22.30 10.29
CA GLU A 348 -22.12 -21.77 11.38
C GLU A 348 -22.14 -20.24 11.43
N LYS A 349 -22.10 -19.58 10.26
CA LYS A 349 -22.24 -18.12 10.14
C LYS A 349 -23.57 -17.64 10.71
N GLU A 350 -24.69 -18.28 10.35
CA GLU A 350 -26.02 -17.91 10.85
C GLU A 350 -26.13 -18.06 12.38
N GLN A 351 -25.57 -19.15 12.93
CA GLN A 351 -25.53 -19.37 14.37
C GLN A 351 -24.71 -18.30 15.09
N LEU A 352 -23.55 -17.94 14.53
CA LEU A 352 -22.67 -16.93 15.10
C LEU A 352 -23.32 -15.55 15.06
N THR A 353 -23.94 -15.19 13.92
CA THR A 353 -24.70 -13.93 13.77
C THR A 353 -25.82 -13.82 14.78
N SER A 354 -26.64 -14.88 14.96
CA SER A 354 -27.71 -14.89 15.97
C SER A 354 -27.17 -14.70 17.39
N THR A 355 -26.03 -15.32 17.71
CA THR A 355 -25.41 -15.20 19.03
C THR A 355 -24.92 -13.78 19.31
N TYR A 356 -24.27 -13.13 18.34
CA TYR A 356 -23.80 -11.75 18.50
C TYR A 356 -24.96 -10.75 18.54
N GLN A 357 -26.00 -10.96 17.72
CA GLN A 357 -27.20 -10.12 17.75
C GLN A 357 -27.83 -10.10 19.15
N ARG A 358 -27.97 -11.28 19.77
CA ARG A 358 -28.49 -11.38 21.14
C ARG A 358 -27.59 -10.71 22.19
N LYS A 359 -26.26 -10.76 22.01
CA LYS A 359 -25.32 -10.06 22.91
C LYS A 359 -25.47 -8.54 22.80
N ILE A 360 -25.63 -8.02 21.58
CA ILE A 360 -25.85 -6.59 21.34
C ILE A 360 -27.17 -6.13 21.99
N GLU A 361 -28.24 -6.92 21.83
CA GLU A 361 -29.54 -6.62 22.44
C GLU A 361 -29.47 -6.58 23.97
N THR A 362 -28.74 -7.52 24.58
CA THR A 362 -28.53 -7.56 26.02
C THR A 362 -27.76 -6.32 26.49
N LEU A 363 -26.64 -5.99 25.81
CA LEU A 363 -25.82 -4.84 26.17
C LEU A 363 -26.58 -3.52 26.03
N ASN A 364 -27.40 -3.38 24.99
CA ASN A 364 -28.24 -2.20 24.80
C ASN A 364 -29.29 -2.06 25.91
N ALA A 365 -29.86 -3.17 26.39
CA ALA A 365 -30.78 -3.13 27.53
C ALA A 365 -30.07 -2.70 28.83
N ASP A 366 -28.84 -3.18 29.07
CA ASP A 366 -28.05 -2.77 30.24
C ASP A 366 -27.71 -1.26 30.19
N ILE A 367 -27.29 -0.77 29.02
CA ILE A 367 -27.00 0.66 28.80
C ILE A 367 -28.26 1.52 29.02
N GLU A 368 -29.43 1.06 28.60
CA GLU A 368 -30.69 1.77 28.80
C GLU A 368 -30.99 1.96 30.30
N VAL A 369 -30.81 0.89 31.10
CA VAL A 369 -31.01 0.92 32.55
C VAL A 369 -30.02 1.87 33.23
N GLU A 370 -28.75 1.87 32.81
CA GLU A 370 -27.75 2.81 33.32
C GLU A 370 -28.12 4.26 32.99
N ARG A 371 -28.59 4.52 31.76
CA ARG A 371 -29.01 5.86 31.33
C ARG A 371 -30.19 6.38 32.14
N GLU A 372 -31.20 5.55 32.39
CA GLU A 372 -32.34 5.91 33.24
C GLU A 372 -31.91 6.20 34.68
N THR A 373 -30.97 5.42 35.20
CA THR A 373 -30.43 5.60 36.56
C THR A 373 -29.68 6.93 36.65
N TYR A 374 -28.86 7.25 35.66
CA TYR A 374 -28.14 8.52 35.59
C TYR A 374 -29.10 9.72 35.52
N GLN A 375 -30.17 9.63 34.70
CA GLN A 375 -31.18 10.68 34.62
C GLN A 375 -31.88 10.92 35.97
N LYS A 376 -32.27 9.85 36.68
CA LYS A 376 -32.89 9.97 38.00
C LYS A 376 -31.94 10.63 39.00
N SER A 377 -30.68 10.22 39.05
CA SER A 377 -29.67 10.82 39.93
C SER A 377 -29.47 12.30 39.63
N ARG A 378 -29.39 12.69 38.34
CA ARG A 378 -29.25 14.09 37.92
C ARG A 378 -30.41 14.96 38.41
N THR A 379 -31.66 14.49 38.29
CA THR A 379 -32.82 15.24 38.80
C THR A 379 -32.78 15.41 40.33
N GLY A 380 -32.21 14.44 41.05
CA GLY A 380 -31.97 14.55 42.49
C GLY A 380 -30.95 15.64 42.83
N PHE A 381 -29.83 15.69 42.10
CA PHE A 381 -28.81 16.73 42.27
C PHE A 381 -29.34 18.13 41.93
N ASP A 382 -30.12 18.27 40.86
CA ASP A 382 -30.75 19.55 40.50
C ASP A 382 -31.69 20.06 41.61
N SER A 383 -32.42 19.15 42.27
CA SER A 383 -33.26 19.51 43.42
C SER A 383 -32.43 20.00 44.61
N ILE A 384 -31.32 19.32 44.91
CA ILE A 384 -30.41 19.70 46.01
C ILE A 384 -29.74 21.04 45.72
N TYR A 385 -29.28 21.26 44.49
CA TYR A 385 -28.68 22.52 44.06
C TYR A 385 -29.64 23.69 44.24
N ASN A 386 -30.89 23.54 43.78
CA ASN A 386 -31.93 24.56 43.97
C ASN A 386 -32.24 24.83 45.45
N GLN A 387 -32.20 23.80 46.31
CA GLN A 387 -32.37 23.98 47.75
C GLN A 387 -31.21 24.72 48.41
N LEU A 388 -29.96 24.43 48.01
CA LEU A 388 -28.77 25.16 48.50
C LEU A 388 -28.77 26.62 48.03
N GLN A 389 -29.11 26.85 46.76
CA GLN A 389 -29.25 28.19 46.19
C GLN A 389 -30.21 29.05 47.03
N LYS A 390 -31.39 28.50 47.34
CA LYS A 390 -32.39 29.19 48.16
C LYS A 390 -31.89 29.48 49.58
N LYS A 391 -31.22 28.51 50.23
CA LYS A 391 -30.65 28.73 51.57
C LYS A 391 -29.58 29.82 51.57
N TYR A 392 -28.74 29.87 50.55
CA TYR A 392 -27.72 30.89 50.40
C TYR A 392 -28.36 32.29 50.26
N GLU A 393 -29.42 32.41 49.47
CA GLU A 393 -30.17 33.66 49.31
C GLU A 393 -30.80 34.12 50.64
N ASP A 394 -31.46 33.21 51.36
CA ASP A 394 -32.08 33.49 52.67
C ASP A 394 -31.04 33.97 53.71
N GLU A 395 -29.87 33.31 53.76
CA GLU A 395 -28.77 33.65 54.67
C GLU A 395 -28.12 34.99 54.30
N HIS A 396 -27.95 35.25 53.00
CA HIS A 396 -27.41 36.53 52.50
C HIS A 396 -28.31 37.70 52.90
N GLU A 397 -29.62 37.58 52.73
CA GLU A 397 -30.57 38.60 53.18
C GLU A 397 -30.53 38.79 54.71
N SER A 398 -30.44 37.70 55.48
CA SER A 398 -30.37 37.77 56.93
C SER A 398 -29.12 38.53 57.39
N LYS A 399 -27.98 38.28 56.75
CA LYS A 399 -26.73 39.01 57.01
C LYS A 399 -26.86 40.50 56.74
N GLN A 400 -27.48 40.89 55.62
CA GLN A 400 -27.71 42.30 55.29
C GLN A 400 -28.60 42.99 56.33
N ARG A 401 -29.64 42.31 56.82
CA ARG A 401 -30.51 42.83 57.89
C ARG A 401 -29.73 43.06 59.19
N ILE A 402 -28.90 42.10 59.61
CA ILE A 402 -28.08 42.22 60.83
C ILE A 402 -27.08 43.38 60.71
N GLU A 403 -26.40 43.52 59.57
CA GLU A 403 -25.46 44.61 59.32
C GLU A 403 -26.13 45.99 59.45
N SER A 404 -27.34 46.15 58.90
CA SER A 404 -28.10 47.40 59.01
C SER A 404 -28.46 47.75 60.45
N VAL A 405 -28.84 46.75 61.26
CA VAL A 405 -29.16 46.96 62.69
C VAL A 405 -27.89 47.33 63.46
N TYR A 406 -26.77 46.67 63.19
CA TYR A 406 -25.48 46.96 63.83
C TYR A 406 -25.02 48.41 63.59
N GLN A 407 -25.10 48.89 62.34
CA GLN A 407 -24.75 50.28 62.01
C GLN A 407 -25.61 51.30 62.77
N THR A 408 -26.89 51.01 62.95
CA THR A 408 -27.81 51.86 63.72
C THR A 408 -27.41 51.92 65.20
N GLN A 409 -27.04 50.78 65.79
CA GLN A 409 -26.62 50.69 67.19
C GLN A 409 -25.31 51.46 67.46
N VAL A 410 -24.35 51.39 66.53
CA VAL A 410 -23.09 52.13 66.62
C VAL A 410 -23.35 53.65 66.64
N SER A 411 -24.27 54.14 65.81
CA SER A 411 -24.65 55.56 65.80
C SER A 411 -25.23 56.02 67.14
N GLN A 412 -26.13 55.23 67.73
CA GLN A 412 -26.75 55.56 69.02
C GLN A 412 -25.73 55.59 70.17
N ASN A 413 -24.76 54.66 70.17
CA ASN A 413 -23.74 54.63 71.21
C ASN A 413 -22.80 55.84 71.14
N ASN A 414 -22.49 56.34 69.95
CA ASN A 414 -21.69 57.56 69.79
C ASN A 414 -22.42 58.79 70.36
N GLU A 415 -23.74 58.91 70.13
CA GLU A 415 -24.55 60.00 70.71
C GLU A 415 -24.60 59.95 72.24
N PHE A 416 -24.71 58.75 72.83
CA PHE A 416 -24.71 58.57 74.29
C PHE A 416 -23.36 58.97 74.93
N MET A 417 -22.25 58.67 74.25
CA MET A 417 -20.90 59.03 74.71
C MET A 417 -20.68 60.54 74.72
N GLU A 418 -21.21 61.27 73.74
CA GLU A 418 -21.18 62.74 73.67
C GLU A 418 -21.93 63.37 74.87
N SER A 419 -23.08 62.80 75.23
CA SER A 419 -23.91 63.27 76.36
C SER A 419 -23.26 63.04 77.74
N THR A 420 -22.53 61.94 77.90
CA THR A 420 -21.85 61.60 79.16
C THR A 420 -20.72 62.57 79.48
N LYS A 421 -20.05 63.11 78.44
CA LYS A 421 -18.94 64.06 78.56
C LYS A 421 -19.35 65.43 79.13
N VAL A 422 -20.61 65.83 78.92
CA VAL A 422 -21.18 67.09 79.43
C VAL A 422 -21.52 67.00 80.93
N MET A 423 -21.85 65.82 81.45
CA MET A 423 -22.13 65.60 82.88
C MET A 423 -20.86 65.63 83.76
N GLU A 424 -19.69 65.37 83.20
CA GLU A 424 -18.41 65.37 83.94
C GLU A 424 -17.87 66.79 84.22
N GLU A 425 -18.31 67.82 83.49
CA GLU A 425 -17.93 69.21 83.74
C GLU A 425 -18.70 69.86 84.92
N ASP A 426 -19.95 69.43 85.18
CA ASP A 426 -20.79 69.98 86.25
C ASP A 426 -20.40 69.50 87.67
N ILE A 427 -19.66 68.39 87.78
CA ILE A 427 -19.22 67.82 89.07
C ILE A 427 -17.98 68.56 89.63
N LYS A 428 -17.24 69.31 88.80
CA LYS A 428 -16.04 70.05 89.25
C LYS A 428 -16.31 71.35 90.02
N ILE A 429 -17.56 71.86 90.02
CA ILE A 429 -17.91 73.15 90.66
C ILE A 429 -18.39 72.98 92.12
N LYS A 430 -18.84 71.79 92.53
CA LYS A 430 -19.43 71.57 93.87
C LYS A 430 -18.42 71.32 95.00
N THR A 431 -17.11 71.28 94.72
CA THR A 431 -16.10 70.82 95.69
C THR A 431 -15.43 71.95 96.50
N THR A 432 -15.82 73.22 96.32
CA THR A 432 -15.05 74.40 96.82
C THR A 432 -15.61 75.10 98.07
N LEU A 433 -16.50 74.51 98.87
CA LEU A 433 -17.18 75.21 99.98
C LEU A 433 -17.24 74.50 101.35
N TYR A 434 -16.55 73.38 101.58
CA TYR A 434 -16.74 72.59 102.81
C TYR A 434 -15.62 72.67 103.88
N ASP A 435 -14.51 73.38 103.63
CA ASP A 435 -13.29 73.25 104.45
C ASP A 435 -13.03 74.38 105.48
N ARG A 436 -14.04 74.96 106.15
CA ARG A 436 -13.78 76.10 107.07
C ARG A 436 -14.38 76.13 108.48
N VAL A 437 -14.93 75.04 109.05
CA VAL A 437 -15.38 75.07 110.47
C VAL A 437 -15.14 73.74 111.21
N LYS A 438 -13.99 73.08 111.03
CA LYS A 438 -13.62 71.85 111.77
C LYS A 438 -12.46 72.05 112.76
N GLU A 439 -12.52 73.13 113.53
CA GLU A 439 -11.67 73.34 114.70
C GLU A 439 -12.52 73.84 115.86
N ASP A 440 -13.14 72.90 116.59
CA ASP A 440 -12.76 72.64 117.98
C ASP A 440 -13.68 71.59 118.63
N HIS A 441 -13.05 70.51 119.08
CA HIS A 441 -13.35 69.92 120.39
C HIS A 441 -14.76 69.37 120.73
N ASP A 442 -15.41 68.66 119.81
CA ASP A 442 -16.08 67.38 120.19
C ASP A 442 -15.28 66.16 119.70
N ARG A 443 -13.98 66.41 119.44
CA ARG A 443 -12.90 65.56 118.90
C ARG A 443 -12.63 64.23 119.63
N LEU A 444 -13.46 63.77 120.58
CA LEU A 444 -13.27 62.45 121.21
C LEU A 444 -14.56 61.65 121.51
N ALA A 445 -15.75 62.25 121.45
CA ALA A 445 -17.00 61.49 121.54
C ALA A 445 -17.57 61.13 120.15
N GLU A 446 -17.26 61.94 119.13
CA GLU A 446 -17.68 61.69 117.75
C GLU A 446 -16.84 60.60 117.05
N GLN A 447 -15.59 60.35 117.49
CA GLN A 447 -14.68 59.39 116.84
C GLN A 447 -15.18 57.94 116.90
N LEU A 448 -15.85 57.53 117.99
CA LEU A 448 -16.40 56.17 118.11
C LEU A 448 -17.70 55.99 117.30
N GLN A 449 -18.44 57.08 117.05
CA GLN A 449 -19.70 57.05 116.28
C GLN A 449 -19.46 57.26 114.77
N THR A 450 -18.43 58.02 114.39
CA THR A 450 -17.98 58.17 113.00
C THR A 450 -17.24 56.94 112.48
N GLU A 451 -16.41 56.26 113.27
CA GLU A 451 -15.84 54.97 112.85
C GLU A 451 -16.91 53.88 112.72
N LYS A 452 -17.94 53.89 113.57
CA LYS A 452 -19.06 52.93 113.48
C LYS A 452 -19.94 53.20 112.25
N ALA A 453 -20.23 54.47 111.93
CA ALA A 453 -20.95 54.85 110.71
C ALA A 453 -20.10 54.67 109.43
N GLU A 454 -18.77 54.83 109.51
CA GLU A 454 -17.86 54.45 108.43
C GLU A 454 -17.78 52.95 108.23
N HIS A 455 -17.76 52.16 109.31
CA HIS A 455 -17.77 50.70 109.24
C HIS A 455 -19.08 50.19 108.62
N GLU A 456 -20.24 50.72 109.02
CA GLU A 456 -21.53 50.40 108.40
C GLU A 456 -21.61 50.80 106.92
N LYS A 457 -21.03 51.95 106.53
CA LYS A 457 -20.91 52.34 105.11
C LYS A 457 -19.97 51.41 104.33
N LYS A 458 -18.81 51.06 104.91
CA LYS A 458 -17.84 50.13 104.31
C LYS A 458 -18.41 48.72 104.21
N GLU A 459 -19.20 48.27 105.17
CA GLU A 459 -19.90 46.99 105.18
C GLU A 459 -21.01 46.95 104.11
N HIS A 460 -21.80 48.01 103.96
CA HIS A 460 -22.74 48.13 102.85
C HIS A 460 -22.06 48.20 101.47
N GLN A 461 -20.91 48.86 101.38
CA GLN A 461 -20.13 48.94 100.15
C GLN A 461 -19.48 47.59 99.82
N LEU A 462 -19.04 46.83 100.84
CA LEU A 462 -18.55 45.46 100.69
C LEU A 462 -19.66 44.51 100.24
N GLN A 463 -20.84 44.57 100.85
CA GLN A 463 -22.01 43.79 100.41
C GLN A 463 -22.45 44.13 98.98
N ARG A 464 -22.34 45.39 98.57
CA ARG A 464 -22.60 45.81 97.18
C ARG A 464 -21.54 45.23 96.23
N MET A 465 -20.26 45.33 96.58
CA MET A 465 -19.16 44.75 95.81
C MET A 465 -19.23 43.23 95.74
N GLU A 466 -19.71 42.55 96.79
CA GLU A 466 -19.92 41.10 96.81
C GLU A 466 -21.05 40.69 95.86
N LYS A 467 -22.16 41.43 95.84
CA LYS A 467 -23.25 41.21 94.86
C LYS A 467 -22.80 41.48 93.44
N GLU A 468 -22.02 42.54 93.20
CA GLU A 468 -21.44 42.86 91.89
C GLU A 468 -20.44 41.76 91.47
N ASN A 469 -19.61 41.25 92.38
CA ASN A 469 -18.72 40.10 92.12
C ASN A 469 -19.50 38.83 91.81
N GLN A 470 -20.61 38.58 92.50
CA GLN A 470 -21.45 37.41 92.27
C GLN A 470 -22.13 37.47 90.89
N MET A 471 -22.64 38.65 90.51
CA MET A 471 -23.17 38.92 89.17
C MET A 471 -22.09 38.73 88.10
N LEU A 472 -20.90 39.31 88.28
CA LEU A 472 -19.79 39.15 87.34
C LEU A 472 -19.39 37.68 87.18
N ARG A 473 -19.35 36.89 88.26
CA ARG A 473 -19.07 35.44 88.18
C ARG A 473 -20.13 34.67 87.40
N GLN A 474 -21.41 35.02 87.57
CA GLN A 474 -22.48 34.43 86.75
C GLN A 474 -22.32 34.78 85.27
N THR A 475 -22.06 36.06 84.96
CA THR A 475 -21.84 36.49 83.58
C THR A 475 -20.61 35.85 82.95
N ILE A 476 -19.52 35.67 83.69
CA ILE A 476 -18.33 34.94 83.21
C ILE A 476 -18.68 33.49 82.87
N ASN A 477 -19.39 32.78 83.74
CA ASN A 477 -19.82 31.40 83.46
C ASN A 477 -20.73 31.31 82.23
N GLU A 478 -21.67 32.24 82.05
CA GLU A 478 -22.54 32.31 80.87
C GLU A 478 -21.75 32.56 79.58
N LEU A 479 -20.76 33.46 79.64
CA LEU A 479 -19.85 33.73 78.51
C LEU A 479 -18.97 32.53 78.19
N GLU A 480 -18.44 31.83 79.19
CA GLU A 480 -17.65 30.60 79.01
C GLU A 480 -18.47 29.51 78.32
N MET A 481 -19.72 29.28 78.75
CA MET A 481 -20.63 28.35 78.08
C MET A 481 -20.95 28.76 76.64
N SER A 482 -21.13 30.06 76.38
CA SER A 482 -21.38 30.58 75.04
C SER A 482 -20.16 30.39 74.12
N ILE A 483 -18.95 30.62 74.64
CA ILE A 483 -17.69 30.39 73.91
C ILE A 483 -17.50 28.89 73.59
N GLU A 484 -17.77 28.00 74.55
CA GLU A 484 -17.71 26.54 74.35
C GLU A 484 -18.68 26.09 73.23
N GLN A 485 -19.91 26.63 73.24
CA GLN A 485 -20.92 26.36 72.21
C GLN A 485 -20.47 26.89 70.83
N ALA A 486 -19.94 28.11 70.78
CA ALA A 486 -19.43 28.72 69.55
C ALA A 486 -18.25 27.92 68.97
N ASN A 487 -17.35 27.42 69.82
CA ASN A 487 -16.23 26.58 69.40
C ASN A 487 -16.69 25.25 68.80
N LYS A 488 -17.68 24.59 69.40
CA LYS A 488 -18.28 23.36 68.84
C LYS A 488 -18.94 23.62 67.48
N SER A 489 -19.65 24.73 67.34
CA SER A 489 -20.26 25.13 66.06
C SER A 489 -19.19 25.41 64.99
N LYS A 490 -18.10 26.10 65.36
CA LYS A 490 -16.96 26.36 64.47
C LYS A 490 -16.28 25.07 64.01
N GLN A 491 -16.08 24.10 64.90
CA GLN A 491 -15.51 22.80 64.55
C GLN A 491 -16.38 22.05 63.54
N ALA A 492 -17.70 21.99 63.77
CA ALA A 492 -18.64 21.34 62.87
C ALA A 492 -18.70 22.00 61.48
N LEU A 493 -18.56 23.33 61.41
CA LEU A 493 -18.46 24.06 60.15
C LEU A 493 -17.14 23.78 59.42
N ALA A 494 -16.03 23.63 60.14
CA ALA A 494 -14.74 23.27 59.55
C ALA A 494 -14.78 21.87 58.90
N ASP A 495 -15.31 20.87 59.62
CA ASP A 495 -15.45 19.51 59.09
C ASP A 495 -16.36 19.45 57.86
N ARG A 496 -17.43 20.27 57.86
CA ARG A 496 -18.35 20.38 56.71
C ARG A 496 -17.67 21.05 55.51
N ASN A 497 -16.83 22.07 55.73
CA ASN A 497 -16.08 22.72 54.67
C ASN A 497 -15.07 21.77 54.04
N GLU A 498 -14.34 20.99 54.84
CA GLU A 498 -13.38 20.01 54.33
C GLU A 498 -14.07 18.94 53.45
N LYS A 499 -15.25 18.48 53.88
CA LYS A 499 -16.06 17.56 53.08
C LYS A 499 -16.56 18.18 51.76
N LEU A 500 -17.02 19.43 51.80
CA LEU A 500 -17.45 20.15 50.60
C LEU A 500 -16.29 20.40 49.63
N ASP A 501 -15.08 20.64 50.13
CA ASP A 501 -13.89 20.84 49.29
C ASP A 501 -13.44 19.53 48.61
N SER A 502 -13.57 18.40 49.31
CA SER A 502 -13.40 17.06 48.73
C SER A 502 -14.45 16.75 47.66
N GLU A 503 -15.72 17.08 47.88
CA GLU A 503 -16.78 16.87 46.88
C GLU A 503 -16.58 17.81 45.67
N LYS A 504 -16.18 19.06 45.89
CA LYS A 504 -15.88 20.03 44.84
C LYS A 504 -14.75 19.55 43.93
N THR A 505 -13.63 19.10 44.51
CA THR A 505 -12.49 18.58 43.73
C THR A 505 -12.85 17.33 42.92
N SER A 506 -13.69 16.45 43.46
CA SER A 506 -14.24 15.31 42.70
C SER A 506 -15.07 15.79 41.51
N LEU A 507 -16.01 16.70 41.72
CA LEU A 507 -16.88 17.23 40.67
C LEU A 507 -16.12 18.03 39.60
N GLU A 508 -15.07 18.76 39.98
CA GLU A 508 -14.18 19.44 39.03
C GLU A 508 -13.43 18.45 38.14
N THR A 509 -13.02 17.32 38.70
CA THR A 509 -12.37 16.23 37.96
C THR A 509 -13.35 15.57 36.99
N ASP A 510 -14.56 15.26 37.45
CA ASP A 510 -15.62 14.67 36.61
C ASP A 510 -16.01 15.62 35.47
N LEU A 511 -16.15 16.92 35.74
CA LEU A 511 -16.43 17.94 34.73
C LEU A 511 -15.30 18.04 33.70
N HIS A 512 -14.04 17.89 34.12
CA HIS A 512 -12.91 17.89 33.19
C HIS A 512 -12.96 16.67 32.26
N VAL A 513 -13.24 15.48 32.81
CA VAL A 513 -13.41 14.25 32.03
C VAL A 513 -14.59 14.36 31.06
N GLU A 514 -15.74 14.91 31.51
CA GLU A 514 -16.91 15.12 30.66
C GLU A 514 -16.60 16.10 29.51
N ARG A 515 -15.85 17.18 29.77
CA ARG A 515 -15.41 18.13 28.73
C ARG A 515 -14.50 17.48 27.70
N GLU A 516 -13.53 16.67 28.14
CA GLU A 516 -12.68 15.92 27.20
C GLU A 516 -13.50 14.92 26.37
N CYS A 517 -14.42 14.20 27.00
CA CYS A 517 -15.30 13.26 26.31
C CYS A 517 -16.16 13.98 25.26
N HIS A 518 -16.75 15.12 25.62
CA HIS A 518 -17.52 15.96 24.71
C HIS A 518 -16.69 16.42 23.51
N GLN A 519 -15.46 16.89 23.75
CA GLN A 519 -14.57 17.32 22.67
C GLN A 519 -14.20 16.16 21.72
N ARG A 520 -13.95 14.96 22.26
CA ARG A 520 -13.69 13.76 21.44
C ARG A 520 -14.90 13.38 20.59
N LEU A 521 -16.10 13.40 21.17
CA LEU A 521 -17.37 13.15 20.47
C LEU A 521 -17.63 14.20 19.38
N GLN A 522 -17.34 15.48 19.65
CA GLN A 522 -17.52 16.55 18.68
C GLN A 522 -16.56 16.45 17.50
N ASN A 523 -15.30 16.07 17.76
CA ASN A 523 -14.32 15.80 16.72
C ASN A 523 -14.72 14.58 15.87
N ALA A 524 -15.22 13.51 16.51
CA ALA A 524 -15.73 12.34 15.81
C ALA A 524 -16.94 12.69 14.93
N LEU A 525 -17.89 13.48 15.44
CA LEU A 525 -19.05 13.95 14.68
C LEU A 525 -18.65 14.79 13.47
N ASN A 526 -17.66 15.68 13.61
CA ASN A 526 -17.16 16.47 12.48
C ASN A 526 -16.53 15.59 11.41
N LYS A 527 -15.75 14.58 11.81
CA LYS A 527 -15.16 13.61 10.89
C LYS A 527 -16.22 12.78 10.15
N GLU A 528 -17.30 12.38 10.83
CA GLU A 528 -18.42 11.70 10.18
C GLU A 528 -19.19 12.62 9.23
N LYS A 529 -19.36 13.91 9.55
CA LYS A 529 -19.97 14.89 8.64
C LYS A 529 -19.14 15.10 7.37
N GLU A 530 -17.82 15.17 7.49
CA GLU A 530 -16.92 15.26 6.34
C GLU A 530 -17.07 14.03 5.43
N LYS A 531 -17.05 12.82 6.01
CA LYS A 531 -17.28 11.57 5.25
C LYS A 531 -18.62 11.57 4.53
N VAL A 532 -19.69 11.98 5.20
CA VAL A 532 -21.02 12.07 4.57
C VAL A 532 -20.98 13.05 3.39
N SER A 533 -20.31 14.20 3.54
CA SER A 533 -20.16 15.15 2.44
C SER A 533 -19.38 14.57 1.26
N THR A 534 -18.31 13.80 1.52
CA THR A 534 -17.53 13.13 0.47
C THR A 534 -18.37 12.07 -0.23
N LEU A 535 -19.07 11.21 0.52
CA LEU A 535 -19.94 10.18 -0.05
C LEU A 535 -21.09 10.78 -0.88
N GLN A 536 -21.62 11.94 -0.49
CA GLN A 536 -22.61 12.66 -1.28
C GLN A 536 -22.04 13.15 -2.62
N PHE A 537 -20.78 13.60 -2.64
CA PHE A 537 -20.08 13.96 -3.87
C PHE A 537 -19.85 12.73 -4.77
N ASP A 538 -19.39 11.62 -4.20
CA ASP A 538 -19.16 10.38 -4.94
C ASP A 538 -20.46 9.82 -5.55
N ILE A 539 -21.56 9.86 -4.79
CA ILE A 539 -22.89 9.50 -5.31
C ILE A 539 -23.29 10.40 -6.48
N HIS A 540 -22.97 11.69 -6.42
CA HIS A 540 -23.26 12.61 -7.51
C HIS A 540 -22.46 12.25 -8.77
N GLU A 541 -21.15 12.01 -8.65
CA GLU A 541 -20.30 11.58 -9.76
C GLU A 541 -20.77 10.24 -10.35
N LEU A 542 -21.05 9.24 -9.51
CA LEU A 542 -21.54 7.94 -9.98
C LEU A 542 -22.85 8.06 -10.74
N ASN A 543 -23.74 8.98 -10.37
CA ASN A 543 -24.97 9.23 -11.12
C ASN A 543 -24.70 9.88 -12.48
N LEU A 544 -23.71 10.76 -12.59
CA LEU A 544 -23.29 11.32 -13.89
C LEU A 544 -22.69 10.23 -14.78
N THR A 545 -21.78 9.41 -14.26
CA THR A 545 -21.22 8.27 -15.01
C THR A 545 -22.29 7.27 -15.43
N LYS A 546 -23.30 7.03 -14.59
CA LYS A 546 -24.44 6.18 -14.95
C LYS A 546 -25.23 6.76 -16.13
N GLN A 547 -25.45 8.07 -16.17
CA GLN A 547 -26.12 8.71 -17.31
C GLN A 547 -25.31 8.57 -18.60
N GLU A 548 -24.00 8.73 -18.53
CA GLU A 548 -23.10 8.52 -19.67
C GLU A 548 -23.12 7.06 -20.15
N TYR A 549 -23.09 6.11 -19.21
CA TYR A 549 -23.21 4.68 -19.52
C TYR A 549 -24.55 4.35 -20.19
N ASP A 550 -25.66 4.87 -19.67
CA ASP A 550 -26.99 4.66 -20.26
C ASP A 550 -27.08 5.27 -21.67
N ALA A 551 -26.43 6.41 -21.92
CA ALA A 551 -26.33 7.01 -23.26
C ALA A 551 -25.49 6.12 -24.20
N PHE A 552 -24.33 5.67 -23.75
CA PHE A 552 -23.47 4.76 -24.51
C PHE A 552 -24.15 3.41 -24.82
N LYS A 553 -24.91 2.88 -23.86
CA LYS A 553 -25.71 1.66 -24.02
C LYS A 553 -26.79 1.82 -25.10
N LYS A 554 -27.44 2.99 -25.18
CA LYS A 554 -28.40 3.29 -26.25
C LYS A 554 -27.69 3.38 -27.61
N GLU A 555 -26.55 4.05 -27.68
CA GLU A 555 -25.79 4.19 -28.92
C GLU A 555 -25.28 2.84 -29.45
N THR A 556 -24.78 1.98 -28.56
CA THR A 556 -24.33 0.63 -28.91
C THR A 556 -25.48 -0.26 -29.38
N ALA A 557 -26.65 -0.19 -28.75
CA ALA A 557 -27.84 -0.90 -29.22
C ALA A 557 -28.27 -0.48 -30.63
N ILE A 558 -28.18 0.82 -30.95
CA ILE A 558 -28.46 1.34 -32.30
C ILE A 558 -27.44 0.77 -33.31
N LYS A 559 -26.15 0.85 -32.98
CA LYS A 559 -25.08 0.31 -33.85
C LYS A 559 -25.22 -1.18 -34.08
N GLN A 560 -25.60 -1.94 -33.04
CA GLN A 560 -25.82 -3.38 -33.15
C GLN A 560 -26.97 -3.70 -34.11
N SER A 561 -28.10 -2.99 -34.00
CA SER A 561 -29.22 -3.13 -34.94
C SER A 561 -28.81 -2.77 -36.38
N ASP A 562 -27.97 -1.76 -36.56
CA ASP A 562 -27.41 -1.40 -37.87
C ASP A 562 -26.49 -2.48 -38.45
N TYR A 563 -25.66 -3.11 -37.62
CA TYR A 563 -24.81 -4.22 -38.04
C TYR A 563 -25.62 -5.46 -38.40
N GLU A 564 -26.63 -5.82 -37.61
CA GLU A 564 -27.54 -6.94 -37.90
C GLU A 564 -28.27 -6.72 -39.23
N ARG A 565 -28.73 -5.50 -39.50
CA ARG A 565 -29.32 -5.14 -40.80
C ARG A 565 -28.33 -5.31 -41.95
N LYS A 566 -27.10 -4.79 -41.81
CA LYS A 566 -26.05 -4.93 -42.84
C LYS A 566 -25.66 -6.39 -43.05
N PHE A 567 -25.62 -7.18 -41.99
CA PHE A 567 -25.34 -8.61 -42.04
C PHE A 567 -26.45 -9.34 -42.79
N GLN A 568 -27.72 -9.06 -42.50
CA GLN A 568 -28.86 -9.61 -43.26
C GLN A 568 -28.83 -9.22 -44.75
N GLU A 569 -28.44 -7.99 -45.08
CA GLU A 569 -28.26 -7.56 -46.47
C GLU A 569 -27.11 -8.31 -47.16
N GLN A 570 -26.00 -8.53 -46.46
CA GLN A 570 -24.86 -9.29 -46.97
C GLN A 570 -25.21 -10.78 -47.13
N ASP A 571 -25.88 -11.38 -46.16
CA ASP A 571 -26.36 -12.76 -46.25
C ASP A 571 -27.31 -12.94 -47.43
N ARG A 572 -28.26 -12.02 -47.64
CA ARG A 572 -29.13 -12.06 -48.81
C ARG A 572 -28.35 -11.93 -50.12
N THR A 573 -27.32 -11.09 -50.13
CA THR A 573 -26.42 -10.95 -51.30
C THR A 573 -25.61 -12.22 -51.53
N ILE A 574 -25.15 -12.88 -50.47
CA ILE A 574 -24.43 -14.16 -50.52
C ILE A 574 -25.37 -15.26 -51.00
N GLU A 575 -26.61 -15.32 -50.55
CA GLU A 575 -27.64 -16.25 -51.05
C GLU A 575 -27.91 -16.02 -52.54
N GLU A 576 -28.10 -14.77 -52.97
CA GLU A 576 -28.28 -14.42 -54.38
C GLU A 576 -27.04 -14.81 -55.23
N LEU A 577 -25.83 -14.60 -54.70
CA LEU A 577 -24.58 -15.01 -55.34
C LEU A 577 -24.38 -16.52 -55.32
N ALA A 578 -24.80 -17.21 -54.25
CA ALA A 578 -24.73 -18.65 -54.11
C ALA A 578 -25.69 -19.32 -55.08
N LEU A 579 -26.90 -18.77 -55.30
CA LEU A 579 -27.82 -19.22 -56.34
C LEU A 579 -27.25 -19.01 -57.74
N LYS A 580 -26.61 -17.85 -58.00
CA LYS A 580 -25.92 -17.58 -59.28
C LYS A 580 -24.73 -18.52 -59.48
N LEU A 581 -23.96 -18.77 -58.42
CA LEU A 581 -22.81 -19.65 -58.42
C LEU A 581 -23.26 -21.09 -58.58
N GLN A 582 -24.33 -21.54 -57.94
CA GLN A 582 -24.90 -22.86 -58.12
C GLN A 582 -25.40 -23.05 -59.56
N ALA A 583 -26.02 -22.04 -60.16
CA ALA A 583 -26.38 -22.05 -61.58
C ALA A 583 -25.16 -22.06 -62.51
N SER A 584 -24.02 -21.49 -62.09
CA SER A 584 -22.75 -21.52 -62.83
C SER A 584 -22.00 -22.84 -62.64
N ILE A 585 -21.93 -23.36 -61.41
CA ILE A 585 -21.38 -24.66 -61.04
C ILE A 585 -22.18 -25.78 -61.70
N THR A 586 -23.50 -25.67 -61.85
CA THR A 586 -24.28 -26.66 -62.61
C THR A 586 -23.87 -26.65 -64.09
N ARG A 587 -23.68 -25.47 -64.68
CA ARG A 587 -23.12 -25.29 -66.03
C ARG A 587 -21.67 -25.78 -66.15
N GLU A 588 -20.90 -25.70 -65.07
CA GLU A 588 -19.48 -26.07 -65.03
C GLU A 588 -19.29 -27.54 -64.62
N HIS A 589 -20.22 -28.17 -63.90
CA HIS A 589 -20.28 -29.62 -63.64
C HIS A 589 -20.64 -30.39 -64.90
N GLU A 590 -21.52 -29.84 -65.77
CA GLU A 590 -21.68 -30.33 -67.15
C GLU A 590 -20.37 -30.25 -67.95
N PHE A 591 -19.43 -29.39 -67.54
CA PHE A 591 -18.10 -29.24 -68.13
C PHE A 591 -17.02 -30.10 -67.44
N ILE A 592 -17.12 -30.32 -66.13
CA ILE A 592 -16.15 -31.06 -65.29
C ILE A 592 -16.38 -32.58 -65.33
N GLU A 593 -17.57 -33.08 -65.68
CA GLU A 593 -17.74 -34.51 -66.06
C GLU A 593 -16.82 -34.92 -67.23
N LYS A 594 -16.25 -33.96 -67.96
CA LYS A 594 -15.31 -34.18 -69.05
C LYS A 594 -13.83 -34.06 -68.71
N ASP A 595 -13.42 -33.46 -67.59
CA ASP A 595 -12.00 -33.35 -67.25
C ASP A 595 -11.75 -33.22 -65.73
N GLY A 596 -11.00 -34.20 -65.19
CA GLY A 596 -10.83 -34.45 -63.77
C GLY A 596 -9.91 -33.48 -62.99
N LEU A 597 -10.19 -33.40 -61.69
CA LEU A 597 -9.69 -32.48 -60.66
C LEU A 597 -8.21 -32.71 -60.26
N ARG A 598 -7.41 -31.64 -60.11
CA ARG A 598 -6.03 -31.69 -59.57
C ARG A 598 -5.88 -31.02 -58.20
N SER A 599 -5.11 -31.67 -57.31
CA SER A 599 -4.72 -31.17 -55.97
C SER A 599 -3.70 -30.03 -56.04
N SER A 600 -3.74 -29.12 -55.06
CA SER A 600 -2.86 -27.95 -54.85
C SER A 600 -1.46 -28.09 -55.48
N THR A 601 -1.31 -27.48 -56.67
CA THR A 601 -0.14 -27.64 -57.54
C THR A 601 0.76 -26.40 -57.39
N TRP A 602 2.07 -26.63 -57.25
CA TRP A 602 3.10 -25.60 -57.38
C TRP A 602 2.84 -24.79 -58.66
N VAL A 603 2.48 -23.52 -58.52
CA VAL A 603 1.98 -22.74 -59.66
C VAL A 603 3.14 -22.54 -60.63
N ARG A 604 2.98 -22.95 -61.90
CA ARG A 604 4.06 -22.81 -62.89
C ARG A 604 4.23 -21.34 -63.22
N ASP A 605 5.47 -20.94 -63.52
CA ASP A 605 5.77 -19.54 -63.84
C ASP A 605 4.96 -19.02 -65.02
N GLU A 606 4.69 -19.86 -66.01
CA GLU A 606 3.89 -19.52 -67.20
C GLU A 606 2.45 -19.12 -66.87
N ASP A 607 1.89 -19.67 -65.79
CA ASP A 607 0.48 -19.56 -65.44
C ASP A 607 0.14 -18.28 -64.64
N VAL A 608 1.15 -17.48 -64.27
CA VAL A 608 0.97 -16.26 -63.45
C VAL A 608 1.49 -15.02 -64.16
N LYS A 609 0.61 -14.08 -64.47
CA LYS A 609 0.97 -12.79 -65.11
C LYS A 609 1.23 -11.68 -64.10
N ASP A 610 0.58 -11.74 -62.93
CA ASP A 610 0.66 -10.69 -61.90
C ASP A 610 1.19 -11.20 -60.58
N CYS A 611 1.88 -10.34 -59.82
CA CYS A 611 2.30 -10.66 -58.46
C CYS A 611 1.07 -11.02 -57.60
N TYR A 612 1.13 -12.17 -56.93
CA TYR A 612 0.01 -12.65 -56.09
C TYR A 612 -0.42 -11.63 -55.03
N GLN A 613 0.54 -10.88 -54.44
CA GLN A 613 0.26 -9.87 -53.41
C GLN A 613 -0.11 -8.50 -53.99
N CYS A 614 0.80 -7.85 -54.72
CA CYS A 614 0.59 -6.46 -55.16
C CYS A 614 -0.19 -6.32 -56.48
N LYS A 615 -0.57 -7.45 -57.11
CA LYS A 615 -1.33 -7.53 -58.37
C LYS A 615 -0.73 -6.75 -59.55
N LYS A 616 0.56 -6.42 -59.47
CA LYS A 616 1.30 -5.76 -60.57
C LYS A 616 1.87 -6.81 -61.50
N GLU A 617 1.76 -6.55 -62.80
CA GLU A 617 2.21 -7.44 -63.87
C GLU A 617 3.73 -7.69 -63.81
N PHE A 618 4.10 -8.95 -63.94
CA PHE A 618 5.48 -9.39 -64.10
C PHE A 618 5.99 -8.99 -65.49
N ASN A 619 7.22 -8.50 -65.55
CA ASN A 619 7.87 -8.12 -66.80
C ASN A 619 9.37 -8.41 -66.69
N THR A 620 10.15 -8.03 -67.70
CA THR A 620 11.60 -8.28 -67.71
C THR A 620 12.35 -7.67 -66.54
N ILE A 621 11.79 -6.64 -65.89
CA ILE A 621 12.34 -5.97 -64.71
C ILE A 621 11.75 -6.54 -63.42
N ARG A 622 10.43 -6.79 -63.38
CA ARG A 622 9.71 -7.40 -62.24
C ARG A 622 9.66 -8.91 -62.43
N ARG A 623 10.64 -9.62 -61.85
CA ARG A 623 10.77 -11.08 -61.96
C ARG A 623 9.87 -11.86 -60.99
N LYS A 624 9.55 -13.09 -61.37
CA LYS A 624 8.71 -14.06 -60.63
C LYS A 624 9.51 -14.77 -59.54
N HIS A 625 8.92 -14.94 -58.37
CA HIS A 625 9.51 -15.65 -57.24
C HIS A 625 8.47 -16.49 -56.48
N HIS A 626 8.67 -17.81 -56.39
CA HIS A 626 7.82 -18.67 -55.57
C HIS A 626 8.05 -18.49 -54.08
N CYS A 627 6.97 -18.44 -53.31
CA CYS A 627 7.02 -18.61 -51.87
C CYS A 627 7.04 -20.11 -51.52
N ARG A 628 8.04 -20.53 -50.74
CA ARG A 628 8.16 -21.95 -50.34
C ARG A 628 7.11 -22.40 -49.32
N SER A 629 6.39 -21.47 -48.69
CA SER A 629 5.30 -21.74 -47.72
C SER A 629 3.97 -22.07 -48.42
N CYS A 630 3.59 -21.28 -49.44
CA CYS A 630 2.27 -21.38 -50.07
C CYS A 630 2.27 -21.76 -51.55
N GLY A 631 3.44 -21.89 -52.20
CA GLY A 631 3.56 -22.29 -53.61
C GLY A 631 3.14 -21.24 -54.65
N GLN A 632 2.73 -20.04 -54.21
CA GLN A 632 2.32 -18.92 -55.06
C GLN A 632 3.50 -18.05 -55.53
N ILE A 633 3.30 -17.25 -56.58
CA ILE A 633 4.34 -16.43 -57.24
C ILE A 633 4.20 -14.93 -56.89
N PHE A 634 5.30 -14.33 -56.44
CA PHE A 634 5.40 -12.95 -55.95
C PHE A 634 6.52 -12.17 -56.65
N CYS A 635 6.48 -10.83 -56.60
CA CYS A 635 7.59 -9.99 -57.03
C CYS A 635 8.61 -9.77 -55.91
N GLU A 636 9.83 -9.36 -56.27
CA GLU A 636 10.94 -9.20 -55.32
C GLU A 636 10.60 -8.26 -54.16
N SER A 637 9.86 -7.18 -54.41
CA SER A 637 9.41 -6.26 -53.37
C SER A 637 8.32 -6.83 -52.45
N CYS A 638 7.67 -7.93 -52.81
CA CYS A 638 6.63 -8.60 -51.99
C CYS A 638 7.15 -9.89 -51.33
N VAL A 639 8.38 -10.31 -51.66
CA VAL A 639 9.04 -11.52 -51.14
C VAL A 639 10.54 -11.23 -51.06
N SER A 640 10.92 -10.36 -50.11
CA SER A 640 12.28 -9.82 -49.99
C SER A 640 13.16 -10.57 -48.99
N THR A 641 12.57 -11.23 -47.99
CA THR A 641 13.30 -11.89 -46.90
C THR A 641 13.67 -13.34 -47.27
N LYS A 642 14.95 -13.68 -47.11
CA LYS A 642 15.47 -15.05 -47.33
C LYS A 642 15.80 -15.67 -45.96
N LEU A 643 15.15 -16.78 -45.62
CA LEU A 643 15.37 -17.52 -44.38
C LEU A 643 16.10 -18.84 -44.67
N THR A 644 17.10 -19.16 -43.87
CA THR A 644 17.81 -20.45 -43.93
C THR A 644 17.01 -21.47 -43.11
N LEU A 645 16.40 -22.45 -43.77
CA LEU A 645 15.68 -23.54 -43.11
C LEU A 645 16.66 -24.59 -42.59
N ALA A 646 16.35 -25.27 -41.49
CA ALA A 646 17.19 -26.33 -40.93
C ALA A 646 17.48 -27.48 -41.93
N SER A 647 16.63 -27.65 -42.95
CA SER A 647 16.75 -28.63 -44.02
C SER A 647 17.54 -28.17 -45.25
N SER A 648 18.01 -26.91 -45.31
CA SER A 648 18.72 -26.34 -46.47
C SER A 648 19.84 -25.40 -46.06
N SER A 649 21.05 -25.66 -46.54
CA SER A 649 22.23 -24.78 -46.37
C SER A 649 22.16 -23.48 -47.21
N LYS A 650 21.14 -23.33 -48.06
CA LYS A 650 20.92 -22.12 -48.88
C LYS A 650 19.67 -21.35 -48.41
N PRO A 651 19.72 -20.01 -48.34
CA PRO A 651 18.58 -19.18 -47.94
C PRO A 651 17.40 -19.33 -48.91
N VAL A 652 16.19 -19.56 -48.40
CA VAL A 652 14.97 -19.77 -49.19
C VAL A 652 14.01 -18.58 -49.02
N ARG A 653 13.31 -18.19 -50.09
CA ARG A 653 12.36 -17.06 -50.09
C ARG A 653 11.01 -17.47 -49.50
N MET A 654 10.51 -16.70 -48.54
CA MET A 654 9.20 -16.89 -47.89
C MET A 654 8.41 -15.58 -47.84
N LEU A 655 7.08 -15.67 -47.84
CA LEU A 655 6.18 -14.54 -47.62
C LEU A 655 6.39 -14.03 -46.19
N THR A 656 6.68 -12.74 -46.01
CA THR A 656 6.57 -12.11 -44.69
C THR A 656 5.09 -12.12 -44.32
N SER A 657 4.73 -13.06 -43.46
CA SER A 657 3.37 -13.17 -42.91
C SER A 657 3.00 -11.89 -42.17
N ARG A 658 1.69 -11.60 -42.02
CA ARG A 658 1.20 -10.53 -41.13
C ARG A 658 1.82 -10.60 -39.73
N VAL A 659 2.18 -11.81 -39.28
CA VAL A 659 2.91 -12.07 -38.03
C VAL A 659 4.33 -11.51 -38.05
N THR A 660 5.07 -11.61 -39.17
CA THR A 660 6.43 -11.07 -39.27
C THR A 660 6.45 -9.54 -39.21
N ASP A 661 5.54 -8.89 -39.95
CA ASP A 661 5.39 -7.43 -39.91
C ASP A 661 4.98 -6.96 -38.51
N PHE A 662 4.06 -7.70 -37.88
CA PHE A 662 3.67 -7.48 -36.49
C PHE A 662 4.87 -7.59 -35.53
N CYS A 663 5.64 -8.67 -35.57
CA CYS A 663 6.79 -8.87 -34.69
C CYS A 663 7.81 -7.72 -34.83
N GLN A 664 8.03 -7.24 -36.06
CA GLN A 664 8.91 -6.09 -36.29
C GLN A 664 8.37 -4.81 -35.66
N ARG A 665 7.06 -4.54 -35.79
CA ARG A 665 6.43 -3.37 -35.16
C ARG A 665 6.49 -3.44 -33.64
N VAL A 666 6.26 -4.60 -33.04
CA VAL A 666 6.34 -4.80 -31.59
C VAL A 666 7.73 -4.47 -31.07
N LEU A 667 8.78 -5.06 -31.65
CA LEU A 667 10.15 -4.85 -31.16
C LEU A 667 10.61 -3.39 -31.34
N LYS A 668 10.26 -2.77 -32.47
CA LYS A 668 10.51 -1.35 -32.74
C LYS A 668 9.81 -0.43 -31.74
N PHE A 669 8.55 -0.73 -31.44
CA PHE A 669 7.76 0.06 -30.52
C PHE A 669 8.24 -0.11 -29.08
N TRP A 670 8.43 -1.36 -28.65
CA TRP A 670 8.76 -1.70 -27.27
C TRP A 670 10.18 -1.28 -26.90
N PHE A 671 11.18 -1.59 -27.73
CA PHE A 671 12.59 -1.32 -27.45
C PHE A 671 13.13 -0.04 -28.07
N SER A 672 12.28 0.75 -28.74
CA SER A 672 12.61 1.88 -29.60
C SER A 672 13.17 1.51 -31.00
N ASN A 673 12.85 2.35 -31.99
CA ASN A 673 13.27 2.18 -33.38
C ASN A 673 14.79 2.13 -33.57
N GLU A 674 15.54 2.81 -32.71
CA GLU A 674 17.00 2.88 -32.79
C GLU A 674 17.66 1.57 -32.37
N ARG A 675 17.06 0.83 -31.42
CA ARG A 675 17.59 -0.45 -30.94
C ARG A 675 17.24 -1.61 -31.88
N TRP A 676 16.07 -1.57 -32.51
CA TRP A 676 15.58 -2.64 -33.39
C TRP A 676 15.22 -2.12 -34.79
N MET A 677 16.24 -1.82 -35.61
CA MET A 677 16.04 -1.32 -36.98
C MET A 677 15.48 -2.39 -37.93
N SER A 678 15.94 -3.63 -37.80
CA SER A 678 15.51 -4.80 -38.59
C SER A 678 15.52 -6.07 -37.74
N LEU A 679 14.66 -7.03 -38.08
CA LEU A 679 14.61 -8.36 -37.44
C LEU A 679 15.89 -9.18 -37.67
N ASP A 680 16.61 -8.90 -38.76
CA ASP A 680 17.85 -9.61 -39.13
C ASP A 680 19.09 -9.11 -38.37
N HIS A 681 18.97 -7.98 -37.64
CA HIS A 681 20.07 -7.32 -36.96
C HIS A 681 19.68 -7.04 -35.50
N PRO A 682 19.71 -8.07 -34.64
CA PRO A 682 19.46 -7.89 -33.21
C PRO A 682 20.55 -6.97 -32.59
N PRO A 683 20.21 -6.22 -31.53
CA PRO A 683 21.16 -5.35 -30.86
C PRO A 683 22.28 -6.15 -30.20
N ASP A 684 23.44 -5.51 -30.03
CA ASP A 684 24.54 -6.11 -29.29
C ASP A 684 24.09 -6.41 -27.85
N LYS A 685 24.38 -7.64 -27.38
CA LYS A 685 24.04 -8.17 -26.06
C LYS A 685 24.44 -7.28 -24.88
N ASN A 686 25.43 -6.42 -25.07
CA ASN A 686 25.99 -5.53 -24.05
C ASN A 686 25.52 -4.07 -24.19
N THR A 687 24.65 -3.77 -25.16
CA THR A 687 24.13 -2.42 -25.36
C THR A 687 23.16 -2.06 -24.23
N PRO A 688 23.42 -0.98 -23.47
CA PRO A 688 22.49 -0.54 -22.43
C PRO A 688 21.16 -0.05 -23.04
N ILE A 689 20.10 -0.10 -22.25
CA ILE A 689 18.79 0.44 -22.61
C ILE A 689 18.66 1.87 -22.04
N SER A 690 18.01 2.78 -22.77
CA SER A 690 17.75 4.13 -22.27
C SER A 690 16.78 4.11 -21.09
N GLY A 691 17.02 4.95 -20.07
CA GLY A 691 16.12 5.12 -18.93
C GLY A 691 14.69 5.53 -19.31
N THR A 692 14.53 6.29 -20.40
CA THR A 692 13.22 6.67 -20.94
C THR A 692 12.40 5.49 -21.44
N VAL A 693 13.05 4.43 -21.92
CA VAL A 693 12.39 3.20 -22.37
C VAL A 693 11.97 2.36 -21.16
N ILE A 694 12.81 2.29 -20.12
CA ILE A 694 12.48 1.60 -18.86
C ILE A 694 11.23 2.19 -18.21
N MET A 695 11.12 3.53 -18.17
CA MET A 695 9.94 4.21 -17.62
C MET A 695 8.65 3.87 -18.38
N ARG A 696 8.73 3.55 -19.68
CA ARG A 696 7.56 3.14 -20.47
C ARG A 696 7.11 1.72 -20.14
N TRP A 697 8.04 0.81 -19.88
CA TRP A 697 7.73 -0.60 -19.59
C TRP A 697 7.10 -0.78 -18.22
N PHE A 698 7.65 -0.11 -17.19
CA PHE A 698 7.27 -0.35 -15.80
C PHE A 698 6.54 0.82 -15.13
N GLY A 699 6.39 1.94 -15.83
CA GLY A 699 5.60 3.09 -15.36
C GLY A 699 4.11 2.98 -15.72
N VAL A 700 3.30 3.81 -15.09
CA VAL A 700 1.89 4.00 -15.44
C VAL A 700 1.75 5.29 -16.24
N SER A 701 1.35 5.19 -17.51
CA SER A 701 1.07 6.34 -18.39
C SER A 701 -0.14 6.06 -19.26
N LYS A 702 -1.18 6.89 -19.11
CA LYS A 702 -2.41 6.77 -19.92
C LYS A 702 -2.14 6.98 -21.40
N GLU A 703 -1.20 7.86 -21.72
CA GLU A 703 -0.79 8.18 -23.10
C GLU A 703 -0.11 6.97 -23.75
N PHE A 704 0.78 6.29 -23.03
CA PHE A 704 1.45 5.09 -23.53
C PHE A 704 0.49 3.90 -23.65
N ASP A 705 -0.40 3.73 -22.67
CA ASP A 705 -1.46 2.71 -22.72
C ASP A 705 -2.36 2.91 -23.95
N GLN A 706 -2.73 4.15 -24.25
CA GLN A 706 -3.53 4.49 -25.43
C GLN A 706 -2.76 4.21 -26.73
N GLN A 707 -1.48 4.55 -26.80
CA GLN A 707 -0.65 4.23 -27.97
C GLN A 707 -0.53 2.72 -28.22
N ILE A 708 -0.38 1.90 -27.17
CA ILE A 708 -0.36 0.44 -27.34
C ILE A 708 -1.70 -0.05 -27.85
N ARG A 709 -2.80 0.45 -27.26
CA ARG A 709 -4.16 0.09 -27.65
C ARG A 709 -4.42 0.38 -29.14
N ASP A 710 -4.15 1.61 -29.57
CA ASP A 710 -4.43 2.04 -30.94
C ASP A 710 -3.59 1.29 -31.97
N ASN A 711 -2.35 0.93 -31.63
CA ASN A 711 -1.42 0.32 -32.58
C ASN A 711 -1.49 -1.21 -32.65
N PHE A 712 -1.91 -1.88 -31.57
CA PHE A 712 -1.71 -3.32 -31.41
C PHE A 712 -2.92 -4.10 -30.87
N GLN A 713 -4.01 -3.46 -30.45
CA GLN A 713 -5.17 -4.20 -29.93
C GLN A 713 -5.77 -5.15 -30.98
N GLU A 714 -5.91 -4.70 -32.24
CA GLU A 714 -6.39 -5.57 -33.33
C GLU A 714 -5.42 -6.70 -33.67
N ASP A 715 -4.11 -6.44 -33.59
CA ASP A 715 -3.11 -7.45 -33.86
C ASP A 715 -3.09 -8.53 -32.78
N LEU A 716 -3.27 -8.15 -31.51
CA LEU A 716 -3.37 -9.08 -30.40
C LEU A 716 -4.53 -10.07 -30.64
N VAL A 717 -5.70 -9.56 -31.04
CA VAL A 717 -6.86 -10.39 -31.40
C VAL A 717 -6.54 -11.29 -32.60
N TYR A 718 -5.84 -10.76 -33.62
CA TYR A 718 -5.42 -11.55 -34.77
C TYR A 718 -4.50 -12.71 -34.39
N LEU A 719 -3.49 -12.48 -33.55
CA LEU A 719 -2.55 -13.53 -33.12
C LEU A 719 -3.24 -14.66 -32.37
N VAL A 720 -4.21 -14.33 -31.51
CA VAL A 720 -4.98 -15.31 -30.74
C VAL A 720 -5.75 -16.26 -31.66
N ASN A 721 -6.33 -15.72 -32.73
CA ASN A 721 -7.08 -16.48 -33.72
C ASN A 721 -6.18 -17.26 -34.70
N ASN A 722 -4.85 -17.05 -34.67
CA ASN A 722 -3.88 -17.67 -35.59
C ASN A 722 -2.75 -18.40 -34.83
N HIS A 723 -3.12 -19.17 -33.81
CA HIS A 723 -2.19 -19.81 -32.87
C HIS A 723 -1.12 -20.71 -33.52
N GLU A 724 -1.41 -21.34 -34.66
CA GLU A 724 -0.43 -22.16 -35.40
C GLU A 724 0.74 -21.32 -35.92
N GLN A 725 0.46 -20.12 -36.44
CA GLN A 725 1.51 -19.22 -36.93
C GLN A 725 2.37 -18.69 -35.77
N VAL A 726 1.75 -18.45 -34.62
CA VAL A 726 2.44 -18.07 -33.38
C VAL A 726 3.32 -19.21 -32.88
N SER A 727 2.83 -20.45 -32.89
CA SER A 727 3.58 -21.62 -32.42
C SER A 727 4.82 -21.86 -33.28
N ALA A 728 4.74 -21.62 -34.59
CA ALA A 728 5.88 -21.72 -35.50
C ALA A 728 7.01 -20.71 -35.19
N THR A 729 6.73 -19.64 -34.43
CA THR A 729 7.75 -18.64 -34.05
C THR A 729 8.81 -19.18 -33.08
N VAL A 730 8.56 -20.31 -32.40
CA VAL A 730 9.54 -20.91 -31.47
C VAL A 730 10.90 -21.19 -32.13
N HIS A 731 10.91 -21.49 -33.43
CA HIS A 731 12.15 -21.73 -34.18
C HIS A 731 12.92 -20.43 -34.49
N HIS A 732 12.30 -19.27 -34.29
CA HIS A 732 12.81 -17.93 -34.54
C HIS A 732 12.74 -17.07 -33.26
N PRO A 733 13.78 -17.07 -32.39
CA PRO A 733 13.73 -16.46 -31.06
C PRO A 733 13.30 -15.00 -31.03
N VAL A 734 13.68 -14.22 -32.04
CA VAL A 734 13.28 -12.81 -32.18
C VAL A 734 11.77 -12.66 -32.39
N TYR A 735 11.16 -13.56 -33.16
CA TYR A 735 9.70 -13.55 -33.39
C TYR A 735 8.96 -14.05 -32.16
N ALA A 736 9.48 -15.11 -31.52
CA ALA A 736 8.96 -15.61 -30.26
C ALA A 736 8.98 -14.52 -29.18
N LEU A 737 10.08 -13.77 -29.04
CA LEU A 737 10.19 -12.63 -28.13
C LEU A 737 9.09 -11.58 -28.37
N ALA A 738 8.86 -11.19 -29.62
CA ALA A 738 7.82 -10.23 -29.96
C ALA A 738 6.42 -10.73 -29.60
N CYS A 739 6.15 -12.02 -29.84
CA CYS A 739 4.89 -12.65 -29.45
C CYS A 739 4.74 -12.76 -27.91
N VAL A 740 5.81 -13.09 -27.19
CA VAL A 740 5.81 -13.11 -25.71
C VAL A 740 5.48 -11.72 -25.16
N ILE A 741 6.15 -10.66 -25.65
CA ILE A 741 5.84 -9.27 -25.25
C ILE A 741 4.39 -8.92 -25.55
N ALA A 742 3.88 -9.33 -26.71
CA ALA A 742 2.49 -9.06 -27.09
C ALA A 742 1.46 -9.79 -26.22
N PHE A 743 1.75 -10.99 -25.73
CA PHE A 743 0.84 -11.73 -24.85
C PHE A 743 1.02 -11.40 -23.38
N ASP A 744 2.22 -11.00 -22.96
CA ASP A 744 2.52 -10.74 -21.55
C ASP A 744 2.41 -9.25 -21.22
N GLN A 745 3.10 -8.39 -21.95
CA GLN A 745 3.20 -6.97 -21.60
C GLN A 745 2.02 -6.15 -22.13
N PHE A 746 1.64 -6.30 -23.39
CA PHE A 746 0.60 -5.46 -23.99
C PHE A 746 -0.77 -5.57 -23.30
N PRO A 747 -1.27 -6.75 -22.88
CA PRO A 747 -2.56 -6.85 -22.22
C PRO A 747 -2.60 -6.09 -20.89
N ARG A 748 -1.47 -6.00 -20.18
CA ARG A 748 -1.33 -5.22 -18.93
C ARG A 748 -1.47 -3.71 -19.17
N ASN A 749 -1.14 -3.21 -20.35
CA ASN A 749 -1.35 -1.82 -20.76
C ASN A 749 -2.73 -1.60 -21.41
N ILE A 750 -3.15 -2.51 -22.31
CA ILE A 750 -4.42 -2.42 -23.03
C ILE A 750 -5.59 -2.61 -22.07
N TYR A 751 -5.55 -3.56 -21.15
CA TYR A 751 -6.68 -3.89 -20.29
C TYR A 751 -6.40 -3.56 -18.82
N ARG A 752 -5.62 -2.50 -18.54
CA ARG A 752 -5.28 -2.09 -17.17
C ARG A 752 -6.55 -1.94 -16.31
N GLY A 753 -6.54 -2.54 -15.13
CA GLY A 753 -7.69 -2.53 -14.22
C GLY A 753 -8.83 -3.49 -14.61
N ASP A 754 -8.61 -4.41 -15.54
CA ASP A 754 -9.59 -5.39 -16.02
C ASP A 754 -9.00 -6.81 -16.03
N ALA A 755 -9.84 -7.84 -15.82
CA ALA A 755 -9.43 -9.24 -15.83
C ALA A 755 -8.70 -9.66 -17.13
N ARG A 756 -9.05 -9.02 -18.25
CA ARG A 756 -8.44 -9.29 -19.57
C ARG A 756 -6.94 -9.01 -19.60
N ALA A 757 -6.40 -8.20 -18.67
CA ALA A 757 -4.97 -7.96 -18.54
C ALA A 757 -4.15 -9.24 -18.32
N PHE A 758 -4.78 -10.30 -17.78
CA PHE A 758 -4.13 -11.57 -17.45
C PHE A 758 -4.56 -12.73 -18.37
N SER A 759 -5.48 -12.47 -19.30
CA SER A 759 -6.12 -13.51 -20.12
C SER A 759 -5.18 -14.24 -21.09
N PHE A 760 -3.98 -13.72 -21.29
CA PHE A 760 -2.98 -14.27 -22.20
C PHE A 760 -1.72 -14.80 -21.48
N ASP A 761 -1.68 -14.76 -20.14
CA ASP A 761 -0.52 -15.18 -19.33
C ASP A 761 -0.11 -16.64 -19.66
N ASP A 762 -1.08 -17.56 -19.77
CA ASP A 762 -0.81 -18.97 -20.09
C ASP A 762 -0.20 -19.15 -21.50
N LYS A 763 -0.62 -18.34 -22.47
CA LYS A 763 -0.07 -18.38 -23.84
C LYS A 763 1.35 -17.85 -23.88
N ALA A 764 1.62 -16.74 -23.17
CA ALA A 764 2.96 -16.19 -23.05
C ALA A 764 3.91 -17.22 -22.40
N LYS A 765 3.47 -17.83 -21.29
CA LYS A 765 4.25 -18.85 -20.57
C LYS A 765 4.53 -20.08 -21.44
N ALA A 766 3.53 -20.63 -22.11
CA ALA A 766 3.71 -21.80 -22.98
C ALA A 766 4.71 -21.54 -24.12
N LEU A 767 4.68 -20.34 -24.71
CA LEU A 767 5.64 -19.95 -25.74
C LEU A 767 7.05 -19.79 -25.17
N SER A 768 7.20 -19.17 -23.99
CA SER A 768 8.48 -19.06 -23.29
C SER A 768 9.06 -20.42 -22.91
N GLU A 769 8.24 -21.34 -22.37
CA GLU A 769 8.66 -22.71 -22.05
C GLU A 769 9.16 -23.45 -23.29
N SER A 770 8.43 -23.37 -24.39
CA SER A 770 8.83 -23.98 -25.65
C SER A 770 10.14 -23.39 -26.17
N LEU A 771 10.33 -22.07 -26.07
CA LEU A 771 11.56 -21.41 -26.50
C LEU A 771 12.77 -21.82 -25.64
N ILE A 772 12.62 -21.89 -24.32
CA ILE A 772 13.66 -22.31 -23.38
C ILE A 772 14.03 -23.78 -23.57
N ALA A 773 13.04 -24.66 -23.78
CA ALA A 773 13.28 -26.08 -24.04
C ALA A 773 14.18 -26.32 -25.27
N HIS A 774 14.09 -25.44 -26.28
CA HIS A 774 14.94 -25.47 -27.47
C HIS A 774 16.22 -24.61 -27.34
N GLN A 775 16.52 -24.08 -26.15
CA GLN A 775 17.61 -23.13 -25.89
C GLN A 775 17.58 -21.90 -26.82
N GLY A 776 16.40 -21.53 -27.31
CA GLY A 776 16.21 -20.40 -28.22
C GLY A 776 16.41 -19.07 -27.51
N ASP A 777 16.10 -19.01 -26.22
CA ASP A 777 16.30 -17.85 -25.34
C ASP A 777 17.78 -17.44 -25.29
N LYS A 778 18.71 -18.41 -25.28
CA LYS A 778 20.16 -18.15 -25.27
C LYS A 778 20.69 -17.41 -26.50
N ARG A 779 19.92 -17.40 -27.59
CA ARG A 779 20.24 -16.62 -28.81
C ARG A 779 19.78 -15.16 -28.74
N LEU A 780 19.07 -14.78 -27.68
CA LEU A 780 18.64 -13.40 -27.45
C LEU A 780 19.67 -12.62 -26.62
N PRO A 781 19.80 -11.30 -26.88
CA PRO A 781 20.51 -10.36 -26.00
C PRO A 781 20.00 -10.41 -24.55
N TYR A 782 20.83 -10.03 -23.56
CA TYR A 782 20.49 -10.22 -22.15
C TYR A 782 19.22 -9.47 -21.71
N ILE A 783 19.06 -8.20 -22.10
CA ILE A 783 17.90 -7.38 -21.76
C ILE A 783 16.62 -7.97 -22.37
N GLU A 784 16.68 -8.34 -23.64
CA GLU A 784 15.57 -8.94 -24.37
C GLU A 784 15.21 -10.34 -23.82
N ARG A 785 16.20 -11.12 -23.42
CA ARG A 785 15.99 -12.45 -22.81
C ARG A 785 15.23 -12.35 -21.50
N ALA A 786 15.40 -11.27 -20.73
CA ALA A 786 14.65 -11.03 -19.51
C ALA A 786 13.12 -11.10 -19.73
N PHE A 787 12.63 -10.61 -20.87
CA PHE A 787 11.20 -10.66 -21.21
C PHE A 787 10.67 -12.06 -21.52
N ILE A 788 11.55 -13.03 -21.84
CA ILE A 788 11.16 -14.44 -21.96
C ILE A 788 10.86 -15.05 -20.59
N TYR A 789 11.47 -14.51 -19.52
CA TYR A 789 11.34 -15.04 -18.15
C TYR A 789 10.19 -14.40 -17.37
N LEU A 790 9.75 -13.20 -17.74
CA LEU A 790 8.62 -12.50 -17.10
C LEU A 790 7.31 -13.30 -17.03
N PRO A 791 6.90 -14.10 -18.05
CA PRO A 791 5.69 -14.92 -17.93
C PRO A 791 5.69 -15.90 -16.75
N PHE A 792 6.86 -16.36 -16.29
CA PHE A 792 6.97 -17.18 -15.10
C PHE A 792 6.79 -16.36 -13.81
N GLU A 793 7.35 -15.14 -13.76
CA GLU A 793 7.16 -14.16 -12.67
C GLU A 793 5.71 -13.70 -12.55
N HIS A 794 4.94 -13.75 -13.65
CA HIS A 794 3.53 -13.40 -13.65
C HIS A 794 2.58 -14.55 -13.31
N SER A 795 3.08 -15.78 -13.21
CA SER A 795 2.25 -16.95 -12.91
C SER A 795 1.90 -17.04 -11.43
N GLU A 796 0.66 -17.36 -11.09
CA GLU A 796 0.23 -17.66 -9.71
C GLU A 796 0.57 -19.12 -9.32
N ASN A 797 1.78 -19.59 -9.66
CA ASN A 797 2.29 -20.91 -9.33
C ASN A 797 3.69 -20.77 -8.70
N LEU A 798 3.91 -21.39 -7.54
CA LEU A 798 5.16 -21.22 -6.79
C LEU A 798 6.38 -21.82 -7.50
N ASP A 799 6.23 -22.93 -8.22
CA ASP A 799 7.33 -23.54 -8.97
C ASP A 799 7.73 -22.66 -10.16
N ASP A 800 6.76 -22.05 -10.83
CA ASP A 800 7.01 -21.05 -11.88
C ASP A 800 7.78 -19.84 -11.33
N GLN A 801 7.40 -19.36 -10.14
CA GLN A 801 8.10 -18.27 -9.47
C GLN A 801 9.55 -18.63 -9.09
N ASN A 802 9.79 -19.86 -8.64
CA ASN A 802 11.14 -20.34 -8.35
C ASN A 802 11.98 -20.40 -9.64
N ARG A 803 11.41 -20.94 -10.73
CA ARG A 803 12.04 -20.95 -12.05
C ARG A 803 12.37 -19.54 -12.54
N ALA A 804 11.47 -18.57 -12.38
CA ALA A 804 11.70 -17.18 -12.76
C ALA A 804 12.95 -16.61 -12.08
N VAL A 805 13.05 -16.76 -10.75
CA VAL A 805 14.21 -16.28 -9.98
C VAL A 805 15.51 -16.98 -10.42
N GLU A 806 15.46 -18.28 -10.67
CA GLU A 806 16.61 -19.04 -11.17
C GLU A 806 17.07 -18.56 -12.54
N TYR A 807 16.13 -18.36 -13.48
CA TYR A 807 16.44 -17.85 -14.81
C TYR A 807 17.08 -16.46 -14.76
N PHE A 808 16.54 -15.53 -13.97
CA PHE A 808 17.12 -14.19 -13.83
C PHE A 808 18.50 -14.21 -13.16
N ARG A 809 18.72 -15.05 -12.15
CA ARG A 809 20.03 -15.21 -11.52
C ARG A 809 21.07 -15.81 -12.47
N SER A 810 20.69 -16.84 -13.24
CA SER A 810 21.55 -17.42 -14.27
C SER A 810 21.92 -16.38 -15.33
N LEU A 811 20.93 -15.61 -15.81
CA LEU A 811 21.13 -14.55 -16.79
C LEU A 811 22.09 -13.46 -16.29
N TYR A 812 21.94 -13.05 -15.03
CA TYR A 812 22.84 -12.09 -14.40
C TYR A 812 24.27 -12.64 -14.27
N GLY A 813 24.41 -13.92 -13.89
CA GLY A 813 25.71 -14.60 -13.85
C GLY A 813 26.38 -14.62 -15.21
N GLU A 814 25.68 -15.08 -16.25
CA GLU A 814 26.14 -15.07 -17.64
C GLU A 814 26.59 -13.67 -18.09
N ALA A 815 25.80 -12.64 -17.75
CA ALA A 815 26.14 -11.27 -18.09
C ALA A 815 27.35 -10.74 -17.30
N CYS A 816 27.57 -11.14 -16.04
CA CYS A 816 28.74 -10.71 -15.27
C CYS A 816 30.02 -11.41 -15.69
N ASP A 817 29.92 -12.66 -16.11
CA ASP A 817 31.06 -13.46 -16.56
C ASP A 817 31.49 -13.10 -18.00
N ASP A 818 30.64 -12.39 -18.76
CA ASP A 818 30.94 -11.91 -20.09
C ASP A 818 31.89 -10.68 -20.02
N PRO A 819 33.15 -10.80 -20.51
CA PRO A 819 34.15 -9.73 -20.41
C PRO A 819 33.78 -8.45 -21.16
N CYS A 820 32.83 -8.53 -22.09
CA CYS A 820 32.34 -7.40 -22.87
C CYS A 820 31.09 -6.76 -22.26
N SER A 821 30.58 -7.29 -21.16
CA SER A 821 29.34 -6.84 -20.54
C SER A 821 29.46 -5.47 -19.92
N ASN A 822 28.42 -4.67 -20.14
CA ASN A 822 28.32 -3.32 -19.62
C ASN A 822 27.75 -3.37 -18.20
N GLU A 823 28.40 -2.68 -17.25
CA GLU A 823 27.96 -2.59 -15.86
C GLU A 823 26.49 -2.16 -15.73
N HIS A 824 26.01 -1.29 -16.63
CA HIS A 824 24.62 -0.87 -16.67
C HIS A 824 23.64 -2.01 -17.01
N VAL A 825 24.04 -2.96 -17.86
CA VAL A 825 23.22 -4.16 -18.17
C VAL A 825 23.13 -5.06 -16.95
N CYS A 826 24.25 -5.32 -16.27
CA CYS A 826 24.27 -6.12 -15.04
C CYS A 826 23.45 -5.48 -13.92
N ASN A 827 23.56 -4.16 -13.72
CA ASN A 827 22.75 -3.45 -12.72
C ASN A 827 21.26 -3.51 -13.03
N TYR A 828 20.88 -3.46 -14.31
CA TYR A 828 19.49 -3.60 -14.70
C TYR A 828 18.95 -5.02 -14.48
N LEU A 829 19.74 -6.05 -14.77
CA LEU A 829 19.37 -7.45 -14.49
C LEU A 829 19.19 -7.73 -12.99
N LYS A 830 19.92 -7.03 -12.10
CA LYS A 830 19.69 -7.11 -10.64
C LYS A 830 18.29 -6.65 -10.25
N GLU A 831 17.77 -5.60 -10.90
CA GLU A 831 16.41 -5.12 -10.61
C GLU A 831 15.35 -6.16 -11.01
N PHE A 832 15.54 -6.89 -12.11
CA PHE A 832 14.67 -8.03 -12.46
C PHE A 832 14.74 -9.15 -11.41
N ILE A 833 15.93 -9.50 -10.91
CA ILE A 833 16.05 -10.51 -9.84
C ILE A 833 15.26 -10.06 -8.60
N LYS A 834 15.41 -8.80 -8.21
CA LYS A 834 14.70 -8.25 -7.05
C LYS A 834 13.19 -8.27 -7.26
N ALA A 835 12.70 -7.91 -8.45
CA ALA A 835 11.29 -7.99 -8.79
C ALA A 835 10.77 -9.44 -8.75
N ALA A 836 11.49 -10.40 -9.35
CA ALA A 836 11.13 -11.80 -9.32
C ALA A 836 11.11 -12.39 -7.90
N GLU A 837 12.04 -11.98 -7.03
CA GLU A 837 12.04 -12.38 -5.62
C GLU A 837 10.82 -11.83 -4.88
N GLN A 838 10.43 -10.58 -5.15
CA GLN A 838 9.22 -9.98 -4.58
C GLN A 838 7.94 -10.71 -5.05
N HIS A 839 7.81 -11.02 -6.33
CA HIS A 839 6.67 -11.78 -6.86
C HIS A 839 6.60 -13.18 -6.25
N ARG A 840 7.73 -13.90 -6.20
CA ARG A 840 7.82 -15.22 -5.56
C ARG A 840 7.38 -15.16 -4.11
N ASP A 841 7.82 -14.17 -3.35
CA ASP A 841 7.51 -14.06 -1.92
C ASP A 841 6.01 -13.82 -1.69
N ILE A 842 5.34 -13.04 -2.58
CA ILE A 842 3.88 -12.85 -2.55
C ILE A 842 3.16 -14.17 -2.83
N ILE A 843 3.53 -14.88 -3.90
CA ILE A 843 2.93 -16.18 -4.25
C ILE A 843 3.20 -17.22 -3.17
N LYS A 844 4.39 -17.22 -2.56
CA LYS A 844 4.72 -18.10 -1.44
C LYS A 844 3.87 -17.81 -0.21
N GLN A 845 3.51 -16.55 0.01
CA GLN A 845 2.71 -16.14 1.15
C GLN A 845 1.21 -16.37 0.96
N PHE A 846 0.66 -16.07 -0.23
CA PHE A 846 -0.79 -16.06 -0.47
C PHE A 846 -1.26 -17.12 -1.49
N GLY A 847 -0.35 -17.80 -2.18
CA GLY A 847 -0.65 -18.74 -3.26
C GLY A 847 -1.09 -18.08 -4.57
N ARG A 848 -1.28 -16.75 -4.57
CA ARG A 848 -1.80 -15.94 -5.67
C ARG A 848 -1.43 -14.48 -5.47
N PHE A 849 -1.72 -13.61 -6.43
CA PHE A 849 -1.51 -12.16 -6.32
C PHE A 849 -2.76 -11.46 -5.77
N PRO A 850 -2.74 -10.93 -4.52
CA PRO A 850 -3.91 -10.30 -3.91
C PRO A 850 -4.48 -9.12 -4.71
N HIS A 851 -3.64 -8.32 -5.36
CA HIS A 851 -4.08 -7.16 -6.13
C HIS A 851 -4.98 -7.53 -7.32
N ARG A 852 -4.90 -8.78 -7.81
CA ARG A 852 -5.77 -9.27 -8.89
C ARG A 852 -7.17 -9.69 -8.40
N ASN A 853 -7.41 -9.75 -7.09
CA ASN A 853 -8.67 -10.29 -6.54
C ASN A 853 -9.90 -9.52 -7.00
N ILE A 854 -9.85 -8.19 -7.02
CA ILE A 854 -10.99 -7.35 -7.43
C ILE A 854 -11.36 -7.61 -8.89
N VAL A 855 -10.35 -7.54 -9.77
CA VAL A 855 -10.55 -7.67 -11.23
C VAL A 855 -10.89 -9.11 -11.63
N LEU A 856 -10.35 -10.12 -10.94
CA LEU A 856 -10.68 -11.54 -11.15
C LEU A 856 -11.91 -12.01 -10.35
N GLN A 857 -12.61 -11.10 -9.65
CA GLN A 857 -13.80 -11.40 -8.84
C GLN A 857 -13.57 -12.50 -7.78
N ARG A 858 -12.38 -12.52 -7.17
CA ARG A 858 -12.02 -13.44 -6.08
C ARG A 858 -12.30 -12.79 -4.74
N GLN A 859 -12.83 -13.56 -3.80
CA GLN A 859 -12.93 -13.11 -2.41
C GLN A 859 -11.53 -12.99 -1.81
N SER A 860 -11.20 -11.80 -1.28
CA SER A 860 -9.95 -11.56 -0.56
C SER A 860 -10.02 -12.16 0.84
N LEU A 861 -8.92 -12.75 1.29
CA LEU A 861 -8.72 -13.13 2.68
C LEU A 861 -8.38 -11.89 3.53
N GLU A 862 -8.68 -11.91 4.82
CA GLU A 862 -8.35 -10.81 5.73
C GLU A 862 -6.84 -10.44 5.69
N SER A 863 -5.96 -11.46 5.62
CA SER A 863 -4.52 -11.25 5.47
C SER A 863 -4.13 -10.60 4.14
N GLU A 864 -4.89 -10.86 3.08
CA GLU A 864 -4.69 -10.26 1.74
C GLU A 864 -5.19 -8.81 1.72
N GLU A 865 -6.32 -8.51 2.38
CA GLU A 865 -6.84 -7.16 2.52
C GLU A 865 -5.91 -6.27 3.34
N ILE A 866 -5.40 -6.77 4.47
CA ILE A 866 -4.40 -6.07 5.29
C ILE A 866 -3.14 -5.79 4.46
N TYR A 867 -2.67 -6.78 3.68
CA TYR A 867 -1.52 -6.60 2.79
C TYR A 867 -1.76 -5.49 1.76
N LEU A 868 -2.94 -5.43 1.15
CA LEU A 868 -3.28 -4.40 0.17
C LEU A 868 -3.51 -3.02 0.81
N SER A 869 -4.06 -2.95 2.02
CA SER A 869 -4.26 -1.69 2.75
C SER A 869 -2.95 -1.08 3.24
N ASP A 870 -1.96 -1.91 3.56
CA ASP A 870 -0.63 -1.49 4.02
C ASP A 870 0.32 -1.09 2.87
N GLY A 871 -0.22 -0.91 1.66
CA GLY A 871 0.57 -0.52 0.49
C GLY A 871 1.25 -1.68 -0.25
N GLY A 872 0.67 -2.88 -0.18
CA GLY A 872 1.14 -4.06 -0.90
C GLY A 872 1.35 -3.82 -2.40
N ALA A 873 2.29 -4.56 -2.98
CA ALA A 873 2.73 -4.38 -4.36
C ALA A 873 1.60 -4.70 -5.36
N ARG A 874 1.38 -3.76 -6.29
CA ARG A 874 0.38 -3.86 -7.36
C ARG A 874 0.97 -3.97 -8.76
N PHE A 875 2.29 -3.80 -8.90
CA PHE A 875 3.03 -3.93 -10.17
C PHE A 875 2.40 -3.15 -11.33
N GLY A 876 1.88 -1.95 -11.04
CA GLY A 876 1.24 -1.07 -12.00
C GLY A 876 -0.19 -1.45 -12.40
N GLN A 877 -0.77 -2.54 -11.89
CA GLN A 877 -2.16 -2.95 -12.17
C GLN A 877 -3.19 -2.35 -11.21
#